data_AF-A0A5C5PSN9-F1
#
_entry.id   AF-A0A5C5PSN9-F1
#
_cell.length_a   1.000
_cell.length_b   1.000
_cell.length_c   1.000
_cell.angle_alpha   90.00
_cell.angle_beta   90.00
_cell.angle_gamma   90.00
#
_symmetry.space_group_name_H-M   'P 1'
#
loop_
_entity.id
_entity.type
_entity.pdbx_description
1 polymer ?
#
loop_
_entity_poly.entity_id
_entity_poly.type
_entity_poly.pdbx_seq_one_letter_code
_entity_poly.pdbx_strand_id
1 'polypeptide(L)'
;MEPVYEIPQIGVTPNKTVKLPGLSPSFVNPDDAARFAHELIGGKRDAGYGGLILKDALGRFVASRPVKLAGGEFSPQQFLSSDAKGLLKHPEGYTCHAFYHSRAHQLAETQRVPPGGSREEVLTLVNFYLPADIHTLLGFSSFVRTHYLSGFNGSLLKAKTSPTNNSKELFAYLSLAIEDSSLLNELIDFLKQVVETLDVSVIQSTEVWRGKVGKLEPDFFFFSPGNQVVNDSVVIQRPAYGPLLDSENLALEYIRSRSDHTTDQHYGFILKNTSTNEFIVCEPVTGALDFAFARAFAVGSDGEPQLPAGFAIVAVYGADAEYRDPALIPAAQPSVYKNFLHIDALEKGILKARELAAPNSITALPLYILARDGALLKYVSKSSPVEQTLFARLPEREGGGIALLRNVLTGEEKIESLIHALAHTGEMRVVRGSEVWGVEGQVGSGWQPFDGFMRRTLSPVFIEMDDAVRYAHEQIARRVDYTYGGLILKRQDNLFVVTEPIAVRTETFDPTVVFPPEQSSFIPYGCVVVGSYHTRRITPLQLWRTAIEDQLSRTLFAPHELRSAILDRRGKVRYFSAQDGALLKYIPSGSDFETRFLARLSPPAAHPEQARNNLSQTKLRDNSLMPSQFITQVARAGELHVVVASRLWGERGKVTSQWQPAQAPVERGRLTLQPALSPVFSQAIDAVRYVHGRMGSRGHTQFGVILKSQNAEQYIATEPLRTRTALLSNVFPRPLGAQMYSLPAGFTCDSVYVATPKVPAERQTDDVFGDFIAPADLVNLAVLSSSVRDLSAGRLDYPTIFISTRNGALLSYKAVNLNTVLNLESGFGPHEPILAMLNSNKLRTPDYVRKVASSGYLEVLLASSMWATPGPVTSGWRPFAMDVDITGRPAATVPALGPAFSHIDDAALYSNRKLRRPHAHHVVGAVFFSSAQTLYVPQEPETNGAPANAQDTIFLNPLFERTSGRSRPLPALPSGYGPVAVYYAHQPVRPSVVRPGQSNWVDNAFWPVDICFMTKSLPRLEFSLNIAYAAGNDGSLLKYVRRRGKAEDDLCQLVLGYDYWENQYLDQEWVDKGLETESQYIAKLLKAGELVVVNPSENWSRVGWVTADWKTTEPAKVSPVLPWARSPTAGNKDEL
;
A
#
# COMPACT_ATOMS: atom_id res chain seq x y z
N MET A 1 53.91 -4.12 -46.46
CA MET A 1 53.11 -4.15 -45.22
C MET A 1 52.82 -2.71 -44.87
N GLU A 2 51.64 -2.21 -45.23
CA GLU A 2 51.21 -0.89 -44.78
C GLU A 2 51.08 -0.91 -43.25
N PRO A 3 51.48 0.17 -42.55
CA PRO A 3 51.31 0.24 -41.11
C PRO A 3 49.81 0.22 -40.80
N VAL A 4 49.39 -0.71 -39.94
CA VAL A 4 48.05 -0.71 -39.36
C VAL A 4 47.92 0.57 -38.53
N TYR A 5 47.45 1.65 -39.16
CA TYR A 5 47.20 2.92 -38.50
C TYR A 5 46.06 2.73 -37.50
N GLU A 6 46.33 2.75 -36.20
CA GLU A 6 45.33 2.58 -35.15
C GLU A 6 44.53 3.88 -34.95
N ILE A 7 43.26 3.76 -34.56
CA ILE A 7 42.43 4.93 -34.21
C ILE A 7 43.11 5.67 -33.05
N PRO A 8 43.35 7.00 -33.15
CA PRO A 8 43.99 7.76 -32.08
C PRO A 8 43.21 7.63 -30.76
N GLN A 9 43.91 7.30 -29.67
CA GLN A 9 43.27 7.27 -28.36
C GLN A 9 42.96 8.69 -27.88
N ILE A 10 41.76 8.88 -27.36
CA ILE A 10 41.36 10.16 -26.75
C ILE A 10 42.18 10.35 -25.47
N GLY A 11 42.91 11.47 -25.39
CA GLY A 11 43.78 11.79 -24.26
C GLY A 11 43.01 11.94 -22.95
N VAL A 12 43.58 11.42 -21.86
CA VAL A 12 42.97 11.40 -20.52
C VAL A 12 43.91 12.10 -19.53
N THR A 13 43.35 12.77 -18.52
CA THR A 13 44.13 13.46 -17.48
C THR A 13 45.05 12.48 -16.75
N PRO A 14 46.39 12.69 -16.70
CA PRO A 14 47.32 11.76 -16.04
C PRO A 14 47.15 11.72 -14.51
N ASN A 15 47.52 10.58 -13.90
CA ASN A 15 47.55 10.37 -12.44
C ASN A 15 46.22 10.63 -11.70
N LYS A 16 45.09 10.50 -12.38
CA LYS A 16 43.78 10.66 -11.76
C LYS A 16 43.43 9.40 -10.97
N THR A 17 43.14 9.54 -9.69
CA THR A 17 42.69 8.43 -8.83
C THR A 17 41.18 8.53 -8.60
N VAL A 18 40.47 7.43 -8.80
CA VAL A 18 39.01 7.36 -8.71
C VAL A 18 38.59 6.16 -7.87
N LYS A 19 37.61 6.35 -6.99
CA LYS A 19 37.02 5.26 -6.18
C LYS A 19 35.92 4.57 -6.97
N LEU A 20 36.00 3.24 -7.06
CA LEU A 20 35.00 2.43 -7.74
C LEU A 20 33.64 2.49 -7.00
N PRO A 21 32.51 2.70 -7.71
CA PRO A 21 31.18 2.61 -7.12
C PRO A 21 30.88 1.20 -6.59
N GLY A 22 29.89 1.06 -5.70
CA GLY A 22 29.44 -0.26 -5.24
C GLY A 22 29.01 -1.15 -6.40
N LEU A 23 29.18 -2.47 -6.27
CA LEU A 23 28.96 -3.43 -7.36
C LEU A 23 27.63 -4.19 -7.21
N SER A 24 27.16 -4.76 -8.31
CA SER A 24 26.03 -5.70 -8.37
C SER A 24 26.45 -7.10 -7.90
N PRO A 25 25.49 -8.04 -7.75
CA PRO A 25 25.80 -9.47 -7.76
C PRO A 25 26.53 -9.89 -9.05
N SER A 26 27.12 -11.09 -9.05
CA SER A 26 27.80 -11.66 -10.21
C SER A 26 26.81 -12.25 -11.22
N PHE A 27 27.15 -12.16 -12.50
CA PHE A 27 26.38 -12.67 -13.64
C PHE A 27 27.26 -13.54 -14.54
N VAL A 28 26.63 -14.48 -15.25
CA VAL A 28 27.30 -15.35 -16.24
C VAL A 28 27.54 -14.66 -17.58
N ASN A 29 26.77 -13.61 -17.89
CA ASN A 29 26.81 -12.87 -19.17
C ASN A 29 26.89 -11.35 -18.90
N PRO A 30 27.72 -10.59 -19.64
CA PRO A 30 27.77 -9.12 -19.53
C PRO A 30 26.45 -8.43 -19.88
N ASP A 31 25.64 -8.99 -20.80
CA ASP A 31 24.36 -8.39 -21.20
C ASP A 31 23.35 -8.40 -20.04
N ASP A 32 23.37 -9.43 -19.20
CA ASP A 32 22.55 -9.53 -17.99
C ASP A 32 23.00 -8.53 -16.91
N ALA A 33 24.32 -8.35 -16.73
CA ALA A 33 24.86 -7.32 -15.85
C ALA A 33 24.48 -5.90 -16.32
N ALA A 34 24.51 -5.65 -17.64
CA ALA A 34 24.08 -4.39 -18.22
C ALA A 34 22.57 -4.16 -18.05
N ARG A 35 21.73 -5.20 -18.21
CA ARG A 35 20.29 -5.14 -17.94
C ARG A 35 20.00 -4.84 -16.47
N PHE A 36 20.74 -5.44 -15.55
CA PHE A 36 20.63 -5.10 -14.12
C PHE A 36 20.94 -3.61 -13.86
N ALA A 37 22.01 -3.08 -14.46
CA ALA A 37 22.31 -1.64 -14.37
C ALA A 37 21.22 -0.77 -15.00
N HIS A 38 20.68 -1.17 -16.16
CA HIS A 38 19.56 -0.53 -16.82
C HIS A 38 18.29 -0.48 -15.94
N GLU A 39 17.95 -1.59 -15.28
CA GLU A 39 16.83 -1.66 -14.33
C GLU A 39 17.08 -0.75 -13.10
N LEU A 40 18.32 -0.61 -12.63
CA LEU A 40 18.67 0.32 -11.56
C LEU A 40 18.55 1.80 -11.97
N ILE A 41 18.93 2.15 -13.21
CA ILE A 41 18.68 3.47 -13.79
C ILE A 41 17.17 3.72 -13.88
N GLY A 42 16.42 2.73 -14.36
CA GLY A 42 14.97 2.80 -14.58
C GLY A 42 14.58 4.06 -15.36
N GLY A 43 13.57 4.78 -14.88
CA GLY A 43 13.09 6.03 -15.49
C GLY A 43 13.83 7.31 -15.07
N LYS A 44 15.00 7.26 -14.43
CA LYS A 44 15.72 8.47 -14.01
C LYS A 44 16.37 9.15 -15.22
N ARG A 45 15.91 10.35 -15.59
CA ARG A 45 16.41 11.14 -16.73
C ARG A 45 16.67 12.61 -16.38
N ASP A 46 16.69 12.93 -15.07
CA ASP A 46 17.05 14.27 -14.55
C ASP A 46 18.50 14.64 -14.89
N ALA A 47 19.34 13.64 -15.11
CA ALA A 47 20.70 13.73 -15.59
C ALA A 47 21.08 12.45 -16.35
N GLY A 48 22.24 12.44 -16.99
CA GLY A 48 22.84 11.19 -17.45
C GLY A 48 23.35 10.38 -16.26
N TYR A 49 23.24 9.05 -16.34
CA TYR A 49 23.80 8.12 -15.35
C TYR A 49 24.70 7.13 -16.07
N GLY A 50 25.82 6.74 -15.49
CA GLY A 50 26.69 5.75 -16.12
C GLY A 50 27.50 4.93 -15.13
N GLY A 51 28.29 4.02 -15.68
CA GLY A 51 29.15 3.12 -14.94
C GLY A 51 29.88 2.11 -15.83
N LEU A 52 30.36 1.05 -15.19
CA LEU A 52 31.22 0.04 -15.78
C LEU A 52 30.58 -1.35 -15.64
N ILE A 53 30.81 -2.21 -16.64
CA ILE A 53 30.69 -3.66 -16.52
C ILE A 53 32.10 -4.21 -16.38
N LEU A 54 32.34 -4.93 -15.30
CA LEU A 54 33.62 -5.49 -14.92
C LEU A 54 33.58 -7.01 -15.01
N LYS A 55 34.71 -7.62 -15.31
CA LYS A 55 34.92 -9.07 -15.31
C LYS A 55 35.96 -9.44 -14.27
N ASP A 56 35.59 -10.33 -13.35
CA ASP A 56 36.48 -10.80 -12.28
C ASP A 56 37.47 -11.88 -12.76
N ALA A 57 38.35 -12.32 -11.86
CA ALA A 57 39.35 -13.36 -12.13
C ALA A 57 38.73 -14.74 -12.44
N LEU A 58 37.50 -15.01 -11.98
CA LEU A 58 36.74 -16.23 -12.27
C LEU A 58 35.97 -16.13 -13.59
N GLY A 59 36.05 -14.99 -14.27
CA GLY A 59 35.40 -14.71 -15.53
C GLY A 59 33.92 -14.31 -15.42
N ARG A 60 33.44 -14.00 -14.22
CA ARG A 60 32.05 -13.55 -13.96
C ARG A 60 31.94 -12.04 -14.17
N PHE A 61 30.74 -11.59 -14.49
CA PHE A 61 30.46 -10.18 -14.79
C PHE A 61 29.75 -9.49 -13.62
N VAL A 62 30.18 -8.28 -13.28
CA VAL A 62 29.52 -7.42 -12.29
C VAL A 62 29.35 -6.03 -12.86
N ALA A 63 28.20 -5.41 -12.63
CA ALA A 63 27.96 -4.01 -12.96
C ALA A 63 28.27 -3.12 -11.77
N SER A 64 28.94 -2.00 -12.00
CA SER A 64 28.96 -0.93 -11.00
C SER A 64 27.55 -0.37 -10.84
N ARG A 65 27.22 0.18 -9.67
CA ARG A 65 25.96 0.90 -9.47
C ARG A 65 25.97 2.21 -10.27
N PRO A 66 24.84 2.62 -10.88
CA PRO A 66 24.80 3.82 -11.71
C PRO A 66 25.10 5.09 -10.91
N VAL A 67 25.99 5.94 -11.42
CA VAL A 67 26.34 7.25 -10.83
C VAL A 67 25.97 8.36 -11.81
N LYS A 68 25.48 9.50 -11.29
CA LYS A 68 25.16 10.69 -12.08
C LYS A 68 26.41 11.23 -12.78
N LEU A 69 26.33 11.47 -14.10
CA LEU A 69 27.45 11.93 -14.92
C LEU A 69 27.80 13.39 -14.63
N ALA A 70 29.09 13.67 -14.43
CA ALA A 70 29.60 15.02 -14.23
C ALA A 70 29.74 15.72 -15.59
N GLY A 71 28.97 16.80 -15.81
CA GLY A 71 29.01 17.59 -17.06
C GLY A 71 28.03 17.14 -18.16
N GLY A 72 27.19 16.13 -17.91
CA GLY A 72 26.12 15.70 -18.84
C GLY A 72 26.55 14.67 -19.89
N GLU A 73 27.85 14.57 -20.18
CA GLU A 73 28.42 13.57 -21.09
C GLU A 73 29.09 12.40 -20.35
N PHE A 74 29.22 11.26 -21.01
CA PHE A 74 29.89 10.10 -20.43
C PHE A 74 31.42 10.25 -20.52
N SER A 75 32.09 10.24 -19.36
CA SER A 75 33.55 10.24 -19.28
C SER A 75 34.07 9.02 -18.51
N PRO A 76 34.93 8.17 -19.12
CA PRO A 76 35.55 7.04 -18.41
C PRO A 76 36.34 7.45 -17.16
N GLN A 77 36.88 8.67 -17.14
CA GLN A 77 37.63 9.24 -16.01
C GLN A 77 36.81 9.48 -14.74
N GLN A 78 35.49 9.37 -14.82
CA GLN A 78 34.63 9.42 -13.64
C GLN A 78 34.63 8.10 -12.88
N PHE A 79 35.00 7.00 -13.54
CA PHE A 79 34.88 5.65 -13.01
C PHE A 79 36.22 4.89 -12.92
N LEU A 80 37.19 5.27 -13.76
CA LEU A 80 38.49 4.63 -13.87
C LEU A 80 39.62 5.60 -13.54
N SER A 81 40.65 5.06 -12.88
CA SER A 81 41.90 5.78 -12.62
C SER A 81 42.80 5.78 -13.86
N SER A 82 43.73 6.73 -13.94
CA SER A 82 44.72 6.83 -15.02
C SER A 82 46.16 6.73 -14.50
N ASP A 83 47.09 6.33 -15.36
CA ASP A 83 48.52 6.30 -15.07
C ASP A 83 49.22 7.64 -15.37
N ALA A 84 50.54 7.69 -15.18
CA ALA A 84 51.35 8.87 -15.43
C ALA A 84 51.41 9.28 -16.92
N LYS A 85 51.04 8.39 -17.85
CA LYS A 85 50.96 8.64 -19.29
C LYS A 85 49.55 9.03 -19.74
N GLY A 86 48.58 9.07 -18.83
CA GLY A 86 47.18 9.32 -19.17
C GLY A 86 46.49 8.10 -19.80
N LEU A 87 46.93 6.87 -19.52
CA LEU A 87 46.22 5.66 -19.93
C LEU A 87 45.31 5.16 -18.79
N LEU A 88 44.13 4.66 -19.15
CA LEU A 88 43.16 4.12 -18.18
C LEU A 88 43.68 2.83 -17.56
N LYS A 89 43.48 2.68 -16.24
CA LYS A 89 43.80 1.47 -15.48
C LYS A 89 42.54 0.67 -15.18
N HIS A 90 42.65 -0.65 -15.29
CA HIS A 90 41.61 -1.54 -14.79
C HIS A 90 41.55 -1.48 -13.24
N PRO A 91 40.35 -1.56 -12.63
CA PRO A 91 40.22 -1.63 -11.18
C PRO A 91 40.89 -2.88 -10.60
N GLU A 92 41.40 -2.80 -9.38
CA GLU A 92 42.05 -3.94 -8.72
C GLU A 92 41.11 -5.16 -8.62
N GLY A 93 41.60 -6.34 -9.02
CA GLY A 93 40.81 -7.58 -9.03
C GLY A 93 39.84 -7.74 -10.21
N TYR A 94 39.72 -6.74 -11.08
CA TYR A 94 38.77 -6.74 -12.20
C TYR A 94 39.40 -6.29 -13.51
N THR A 95 38.82 -6.75 -14.62
CA THR A 95 39.08 -6.22 -15.97
C THR A 95 37.84 -5.46 -16.44
N CYS A 96 38.02 -4.27 -17.01
CA CYS A 96 36.90 -3.50 -17.53
C CYS A 96 36.42 -4.13 -18.84
N HIS A 97 35.18 -4.61 -18.87
CA HIS A 97 34.61 -5.29 -20.03
C HIS A 97 33.80 -4.35 -20.92
N ALA A 98 32.97 -3.50 -20.31
CA ALA A 98 32.13 -2.56 -21.03
C ALA A 98 31.86 -1.28 -20.24
N PHE A 99 31.48 -0.22 -20.96
CA PHE A 99 30.88 0.97 -20.37
C PHE A 99 29.37 0.93 -20.54
N TYR A 100 28.63 1.55 -19.62
CA TYR A 100 27.21 1.79 -19.81
C TYR A 100 26.84 3.20 -19.41
N HIS A 101 25.87 3.79 -20.10
CA HIS A 101 25.31 5.08 -19.72
C HIS A 101 23.86 5.28 -20.17
N SER A 102 23.23 6.28 -19.58
CA SER A 102 21.97 6.90 -19.98
C SER A 102 22.21 8.39 -20.17
N ARG A 103 21.27 9.05 -20.85
CA ARG A 103 21.32 10.48 -21.12
C ARG A 103 20.30 11.23 -20.27
N ALA A 104 20.64 12.47 -19.93
CA ALA A 104 19.66 13.43 -19.43
C ALA A 104 18.64 13.70 -20.54
N HIS A 105 17.38 13.85 -20.20
CA HIS A 105 16.40 14.29 -21.18
C HIS A 105 15.35 15.18 -20.53
N GLN A 106 15.28 16.44 -20.96
CA GLN A 106 14.24 17.39 -20.58
C GLN A 106 13.23 17.48 -21.73
N LEU A 107 12.17 16.68 -21.63
CA LEU A 107 11.09 16.49 -22.63
C LEU A 107 10.41 17.80 -23.11
N ALA A 108 10.64 18.94 -22.46
CA ALA A 108 10.02 20.22 -22.77
C ALA A 108 10.81 21.06 -23.80
N GLU A 109 12.15 20.96 -23.84
CA GLU A 109 12.98 21.87 -24.65
C GLU A 109 13.14 21.41 -26.12
N THR A 110 13.05 20.11 -26.40
CA THR A 110 13.33 19.50 -27.71
C THR A 110 12.08 19.11 -28.52
N GLN A 111 10.91 19.68 -28.23
CA GLN A 111 9.63 19.33 -28.90
C GLN A 111 9.55 19.66 -30.41
N ARG A 112 10.60 20.21 -31.01
CA ARG A 112 10.61 20.53 -32.45
C ARG A 112 11.13 19.33 -33.24
N VAL A 113 10.22 18.66 -33.93
CA VAL A 113 10.58 17.78 -35.05
C VAL A 113 11.35 18.65 -36.06
N PRO A 114 12.57 18.27 -36.47
CA PRO A 114 13.30 19.00 -37.51
C PRO A 114 12.46 19.07 -38.80
N PRO A 115 12.50 20.20 -39.54
CA PRO A 115 11.76 20.31 -40.80
C PRO A 115 12.20 19.20 -41.77
N GLY A 116 11.26 18.33 -42.17
CA GLY A 116 11.49 17.20 -43.09
C GLY A 116 11.61 15.82 -42.43
N GLY A 117 11.78 15.71 -41.11
CA GLY A 117 11.88 14.43 -40.41
C GLY A 117 10.52 13.88 -39.93
N SER A 118 10.36 12.56 -39.92
CA SER A 118 9.20 11.91 -39.31
C SER A 118 9.34 11.83 -37.77
N ARG A 119 8.21 11.72 -37.06
CA ARG A 119 8.20 11.55 -35.59
C ARG A 119 8.96 10.29 -35.16
N GLU A 120 8.87 9.22 -35.94
CA GLU A 120 9.50 7.92 -35.66
C GLU A 120 11.03 7.99 -35.76
N GLU A 121 11.55 8.75 -36.73
CA GLU A 121 12.99 8.98 -36.88
C GLU A 121 13.56 9.72 -35.67
N VAL A 122 12.88 10.77 -35.21
CA VAL A 122 13.29 11.52 -34.02
C VAL A 122 13.24 10.63 -32.77
N LEU A 123 12.21 9.80 -32.61
CA LEU A 123 12.09 8.86 -31.49
C LEU A 123 13.22 7.82 -31.47
N THR A 124 13.62 7.35 -32.65
CA THR A 124 14.72 6.39 -32.82
C THR A 124 16.05 7.03 -32.46
N LEU A 125 16.31 8.25 -32.96
CA LEU A 125 17.54 9.00 -32.67
C LEU A 125 17.72 9.28 -31.17
N VAL A 126 16.66 9.70 -30.47
CA VAL A 126 16.73 9.97 -29.02
C VAL A 126 16.87 8.68 -28.19
N ASN A 127 16.66 7.50 -28.76
CA ASN A 127 17.04 6.21 -28.15
C ASN A 127 18.36 5.63 -28.67
N PHE A 128 19.04 6.29 -29.60
CA PHE A 128 20.29 5.84 -30.19
C PHE A 128 21.50 6.66 -29.70
N TYR A 129 22.70 6.16 -29.97
CA TYR A 129 23.96 6.82 -29.63
C TYR A 129 24.12 8.16 -30.38
N LEU A 130 24.61 9.19 -29.70
CA LEU A 130 24.99 10.45 -30.36
C LEU A 130 26.31 10.30 -31.14
N PRO A 131 26.57 11.20 -32.10
CA PRO A 131 27.89 11.32 -32.75
C PRO A 131 29.06 11.35 -31.76
N ALA A 132 28.94 12.15 -30.68
CA ALA A 132 29.94 12.24 -29.62
C ALA A 132 30.11 10.93 -28.82
N ASP A 133 29.01 10.18 -28.61
CA ASP A 133 29.05 8.87 -27.93
C ASP A 133 29.84 7.86 -28.79
N ILE A 134 29.55 7.80 -30.10
CA ILE A 134 30.23 6.90 -31.04
C ILE A 134 31.71 7.28 -31.20
N HIS A 135 32.02 8.57 -31.31
CA HIS A 135 33.40 9.05 -31.35
C HIS A 135 34.19 8.65 -30.10
N THR A 136 33.60 8.83 -28.92
CA THR A 136 34.19 8.42 -27.63
C THR A 136 34.42 6.90 -27.59
N LEU A 137 33.41 6.13 -27.99
CA LEU A 137 33.45 4.67 -28.06
C LEU A 137 34.53 4.14 -29.00
N LEU A 138 34.74 4.78 -30.16
CA LEU A 138 35.80 4.43 -31.10
C LEU A 138 37.19 4.80 -30.54
N GLY A 139 37.32 5.97 -29.91
CA GLY A 139 38.56 6.45 -29.31
C GLY A 139 39.06 5.62 -28.12
N PHE A 140 38.18 4.88 -27.44
CA PHE A 140 38.54 3.95 -26.34
C PHE A 140 38.48 2.46 -26.75
N SER A 141 38.30 2.16 -28.04
CA SER A 141 38.13 0.78 -28.55
C SER A 141 39.31 -0.15 -28.26
N SER A 142 40.51 0.39 -28.08
CA SER A 142 41.72 -0.33 -27.66
C SER A 142 41.66 -0.81 -26.20
N PHE A 143 40.93 -0.09 -25.34
CA PHE A 143 40.77 -0.41 -23.92
C PHE A 143 39.50 -1.23 -23.67
N VAL A 144 38.36 -0.78 -24.20
CA VAL A 144 37.04 -1.42 -24.07
C VAL A 144 36.32 -1.40 -25.40
N ARG A 145 35.85 -2.56 -25.87
CA ARG A 145 35.18 -2.70 -27.18
C ARG A 145 33.67 -2.67 -27.12
N THR A 146 33.08 -2.74 -25.93
CA THR A 146 31.62 -2.89 -25.76
C THR A 146 31.06 -1.76 -24.93
N HIS A 147 29.96 -1.19 -25.39
CA HIS A 147 29.26 -0.10 -24.72
C HIS A 147 27.76 -0.37 -24.73
N TYR A 148 27.08 0.02 -23.66
CA TYR A 148 25.64 -0.09 -23.52
C TYR A 148 24.99 1.27 -23.35
N LEU A 149 23.88 1.49 -24.06
CA LEU A 149 23.06 2.68 -23.94
C LEU A 149 21.69 2.30 -23.38
N SER A 150 21.37 2.87 -22.24
CA SER A 150 20.04 2.81 -21.63
C SER A 150 19.16 3.92 -22.24
N GLY A 151 18.33 3.56 -23.21
CA GLY A 151 17.38 4.45 -23.89
C GLY A 151 16.31 5.03 -22.97
N PHE A 152 15.63 6.10 -23.39
CA PHE A 152 14.64 6.80 -22.56
C PHE A 152 13.34 5.99 -22.37
N ASN A 153 12.98 5.19 -23.37
CA ASN A 153 11.74 4.41 -23.39
C ASN A 153 11.89 3.00 -22.81
N GLY A 154 12.95 2.74 -22.02
CA GLY A 154 13.22 1.41 -21.46
C GLY A 154 13.89 0.44 -22.44
N SER A 155 14.46 0.92 -23.54
CA SER A 155 15.31 0.10 -24.42
C SER A 155 16.75 0.04 -23.92
N LEU A 156 17.45 -1.06 -24.25
CA LEU A 156 18.87 -1.26 -23.97
C LEU A 156 19.57 -1.67 -25.27
N LEU A 157 20.48 -0.82 -25.73
CA LEU A 157 21.31 -1.08 -26.89
C LEU A 157 22.72 -1.48 -26.47
N LYS A 158 23.35 -2.33 -27.28
CA LYS A 158 24.75 -2.71 -27.18
C LYS A 158 25.45 -2.33 -28.48
N ALA A 159 26.54 -1.57 -28.39
CA ALA A 159 27.41 -1.29 -29.52
C ALA A 159 28.76 -1.95 -29.27
N LYS A 160 29.26 -2.68 -30.26
CA LYS A 160 30.57 -3.35 -30.23
C LYS A 160 31.44 -2.88 -31.38
N THR A 161 32.65 -2.44 -31.05
CA THR A 161 33.65 -1.99 -32.01
C THR A 161 34.47 -3.15 -32.56
N SER A 162 34.84 -3.02 -33.84
CA SER A 162 35.81 -3.87 -34.51
C SER A 162 36.84 -2.98 -35.22
N PRO A 163 38.15 -3.28 -35.15
CA PRO A 163 39.18 -2.45 -35.78
C PRO A 163 39.19 -2.64 -37.31
N THR A 164 38.28 -1.98 -38.00
CA THR A 164 38.14 -2.00 -39.48
C THR A 164 38.50 -0.65 -40.09
N ASN A 165 38.78 -0.59 -41.40
CA ASN A 165 39.01 0.68 -42.09
C ASN A 165 37.77 1.59 -42.04
N ASN A 166 36.57 1.03 -42.19
CA ASN A 166 35.31 1.77 -42.05
C ASN A 166 35.18 2.44 -40.66
N SER A 167 35.66 1.79 -39.59
CA SER A 167 35.65 2.39 -38.24
C SER A 167 36.58 3.59 -38.10
N LYS A 168 37.68 3.63 -38.88
CA LYS A 168 38.61 4.77 -38.93
C LYS A 168 37.99 5.93 -39.70
N GLU A 169 37.38 5.64 -40.85
CA GLU A 169 36.68 6.63 -41.66
C GLU A 169 35.53 7.25 -40.87
N LEU A 170 34.75 6.43 -40.16
CA LEU A 170 33.70 6.91 -39.25
C LEU A 170 34.27 7.76 -38.12
N PHE A 171 35.38 7.37 -37.50
CA PHE A 171 36.03 8.20 -36.46
C PHE A 171 36.44 9.57 -36.99
N ALA A 172 37.15 9.61 -38.14
CA ALA A 172 37.62 10.86 -38.75
C ALA A 172 36.45 11.77 -39.18
N TYR A 173 35.39 11.19 -39.75
CA TYR A 173 34.16 11.89 -40.09
C TYR A 173 33.50 12.50 -38.84
N LEU A 174 33.38 11.72 -37.76
CA LEU A 174 32.76 12.20 -36.52
C LEU A 174 33.59 13.28 -35.82
N SER A 175 34.93 13.21 -35.87
CA SER A 175 35.79 14.29 -35.35
C SER A 175 35.49 15.63 -36.03
N LEU A 176 35.27 15.63 -37.35
CA LEU A 176 34.88 16.83 -38.10
C LEU A 176 33.42 17.23 -37.82
N ALA A 177 32.50 16.28 -37.76
CA ALA A 177 31.08 16.53 -37.55
C ALA A 177 30.73 17.02 -36.13
N ILE A 178 31.58 16.74 -35.13
CA ILE A 178 31.44 17.30 -33.78
C ILE A 178 31.80 18.80 -33.77
N GLU A 179 32.73 19.24 -34.62
CA GLU A 179 33.12 20.65 -34.76
C GLU A 179 32.16 21.44 -35.66
N ASP A 180 31.64 20.81 -36.72
CA ASP A 180 30.64 21.37 -37.62
C ASP A 180 29.42 20.44 -37.77
N SER A 181 28.37 20.74 -37.00
CA SER A 181 27.12 19.97 -37.00
C SER A 181 26.36 19.97 -38.34
N SER A 182 26.72 20.87 -39.28
CA SER A 182 26.09 20.92 -40.61
C SER A 182 26.54 19.78 -41.54
N LEU A 183 27.60 19.05 -41.18
CA LEU A 183 28.10 17.89 -41.93
C LEU A 183 27.23 16.63 -41.78
N LEU A 184 26.33 16.61 -40.79
CA LEU A 184 25.33 15.56 -40.58
C LEU A 184 24.07 15.85 -41.41
N ASN A 185 24.20 15.85 -42.74
CA ASN A 185 23.15 16.37 -43.62
C ASN A 185 21.87 15.52 -43.71
N GLU A 186 21.86 14.26 -43.26
CA GLU A 186 20.61 13.50 -43.02
C GLU A 186 20.76 12.57 -41.80
N LEU A 187 19.85 12.69 -40.81
CA LEU A 187 19.90 11.96 -39.54
C LEU A 187 19.84 10.43 -39.70
N ILE A 188 19.10 9.97 -40.71
CA ILE A 188 18.93 8.54 -41.02
C ILE A 188 20.25 7.93 -41.53
N ASP A 189 21.00 8.69 -42.32
CA ASP A 189 22.24 8.21 -42.92
C ASP A 189 23.33 8.01 -41.85
N PHE A 190 23.37 8.86 -40.83
CA PHE A 190 24.19 8.63 -39.64
C PHE A 190 23.85 7.30 -38.95
N LEU A 191 22.55 7.02 -38.70
CA LEU A 191 22.12 5.78 -38.06
C LEU A 191 22.53 4.55 -38.88
N LYS A 192 22.35 4.60 -40.20
CA LYS A 192 22.76 3.53 -41.12
C LYS A 192 24.28 3.33 -41.10
N GLN A 193 25.05 4.40 -41.26
CA GLN A 193 26.51 4.34 -41.28
C GLN A 193 27.07 3.71 -40.00
N VAL A 194 26.49 4.03 -38.84
CA VAL A 194 26.88 3.44 -37.56
C VAL A 194 26.56 1.94 -37.50
N VAL A 195 25.37 1.52 -37.94
CA VAL A 195 24.96 0.09 -37.93
C VAL A 195 25.69 -0.74 -38.99
N GLU A 196 26.11 -0.14 -40.10
CA GLU A 196 26.98 -0.77 -41.11
C GLU A 196 28.40 -0.96 -40.61
N THR A 197 28.89 -0.02 -39.80
CA THR A 197 30.29 0.00 -39.34
C THR A 197 30.49 -0.76 -38.04
N LEU A 198 29.52 -0.70 -37.11
CA LEU A 198 29.58 -1.29 -35.78
C LEU A 198 28.55 -2.41 -35.61
N ASP A 199 28.87 -3.38 -34.75
CA ASP A 199 27.89 -4.38 -34.35
C ASP A 199 26.97 -3.80 -33.26
N VAL A 200 25.83 -3.26 -33.70
CA VAL A 200 24.80 -2.69 -32.84
C VAL A 200 23.66 -3.67 -32.67
N SER A 201 23.39 -4.08 -31.44
CA SER A 201 22.34 -5.03 -31.08
C SER A 201 21.35 -4.43 -30.07
N VAL A 202 20.08 -4.76 -30.22
CA VAL A 202 19.03 -4.44 -29.24
C VAL A 202 18.93 -5.59 -28.23
N ILE A 203 19.40 -5.35 -27.01
CA ILE A 203 19.35 -6.33 -25.91
C ILE A 203 17.95 -6.34 -25.29
N GLN A 204 17.37 -5.14 -25.13
CA GLN A 204 16.04 -4.95 -24.60
C GLN A 204 15.27 -4.01 -25.53
N SER A 205 14.19 -4.53 -26.10
CA SER A 205 13.36 -3.86 -27.09
C SER A 205 12.04 -3.39 -26.49
N THR A 206 11.56 -2.29 -27.05
CA THR A 206 10.28 -1.64 -26.75
C THR A 206 9.64 -1.16 -28.05
N GLU A 207 8.64 -0.27 -27.98
CA GLU A 207 7.91 0.18 -29.17
C GLU A 207 8.77 0.87 -30.24
N VAL A 208 9.83 1.60 -29.85
CA VAL A 208 10.73 2.28 -30.81
C VAL A 208 11.51 1.30 -31.67
N TRP A 209 11.82 0.13 -31.13
CA TRP A 209 12.55 -0.93 -31.84
C TRP A 209 11.59 -1.97 -32.45
N ARG A 210 10.27 -1.71 -32.43
CA ARG A 210 9.23 -2.58 -33.02
C ARG A 210 9.29 -4.03 -32.50
N GLY A 211 9.69 -4.21 -31.24
CA GLY A 211 9.88 -5.55 -30.64
C GLY A 211 11.12 -6.31 -31.13
N LYS A 212 11.95 -5.75 -32.03
CA LYS A 212 13.15 -6.40 -32.57
C LYS A 212 14.26 -6.47 -31.52
N VAL A 213 14.78 -7.68 -31.29
CA VAL A 213 15.95 -7.94 -30.46
C VAL A 213 17.08 -8.53 -31.31
N GLY A 214 18.33 -8.43 -30.83
CA GLY A 214 19.51 -8.86 -31.57
C GLY A 214 20.04 -7.79 -32.53
N LYS A 215 20.85 -8.22 -33.51
CA LYS A 215 21.61 -7.32 -34.39
C LYS A 215 20.70 -6.44 -35.25
N LEU A 216 20.99 -5.15 -35.29
CA LEU A 216 20.38 -4.19 -36.21
C LEU A 216 21.05 -4.29 -37.57
N GLU A 217 20.24 -4.16 -38.61
CA GLU A 217 20.69 -4.14 -40.01
C GLU A 217 20.21 -2.82 -40.63
N PRO A 218 20.91 -2.25 -41.63
CA PRO A 218 20.58 -0.94 -42.20
C PRO A 218 19.15 -0.86 -42.75
N ASP A 219 18.65 -1.97 -43.30
CA ASP A 219 17.29 -2.15 -43.82
C ASP A 219 16.18 -1.84 -42.79
N PHE A 220 16.50 -1.94 -41.49
CA PHE A 220 15.55 -1.61 -40.43
C PHE A 220 15.01 -0.17 -40.54
N PHE A 221 15.83 0.76 -41.05
CA PHE A 221 15.47 2.17 -41.16
C PHE A 221 14.70 2.52 -42.45
N PHE A 222 14.51 1.59 -43.39
CA PHE A 222 13.82 1.84 -44.67
C PHE A 222 12.32 1.52 -44.66
N PHE A 223 11.83 0.71 -43.73
CA PHE A 223 10.43 0.25 -43.71
C PHE A 223 9.50 1.14 -42.88
N SER A 224 8.39 1.56 -43.49
CA SER A 224 7.11 1.87 -42.82
C SER A 224 5.99 1.16 -43.58
N PRO A 225 5.33 0.13 -43.00
CA PRO A 225 3.92 0.30 -42.64
C PRO A 225 3.37 -0.62 -41.52
N GLY A 226 2.30 -0.14 -40.84
CA GLY A 226 1.35 -0.97 -40.09
C GLY A 226 1.63 -1.11 -38.59
N ASN A 227 0.99 -0.24 -37.80
CA ASN A 227 0.99 -0.24 -36.34
C ASN A 227 0.76 -1.63 -35.70
N GLN A 228 1.82 -2.39 -35.45
CA GLN A 228 1.83 -3.32 -34.32
C GLN A 228 2.57 -2.64 -33.19
N VAL A 229 1.86 -1.75 -32.48
CA VAL A 229 2.33 -1.27 -31.18
C VAL A 229 2.40 -2.49 -30.28
N VAL A 230 3.63 -2.90 -29.96
CA VAL A 230 3.87 -3.96 -28.98
C VAL A 230 3.36 -3.44 -27.63
N ASN A 231 2.22 -3.98 -27.19
CA ASN A 231 1.61 -3.62 -25.92
C ASN A 231 2.32 -4.30 -24.73
N ASP A 232 3.19 -5.28 -24.99
CA ASP A 232 4.05 -5.90 -23.99
C ASP A 232 4.96 -4.85 -23.35
N SER A 233 5.32 -5.09 -22.09
CA SER A 233 6.12 -4.14 -21.32
C SER A 233 7.55 -4.05 -21.87
N VAL A 234 8.17 -5.18 -22.21
CA VAL A 234 9.56 -5.30 -22.67
C VAL A 234 9.77 -6.63 -23.44
N VAL A 235 10.48 -6.60 -24.57
CA VAL A 235 10.98 -7.81 -25.26
C VAL A 235 12.49 -7.94 -25.02
N ILE A 236 12.95 -9.09 -24.52
CA ILE A 236 14.36 -9.29 -24.12
C ILE A 236 15.04 -10.27 -25.07
N GLN A 237 16.27 -9.95 -25.50
CA GLN A 237 17.12 -10.85 -26.27
C GLN A 237 17.44 -12.11 -25.46
N ARG A 238 17.31 -13.28 -26.10
CA ARG A 238 17.54 -14.59 -25.46
C ARG A 238 18.85 -15.22 -25.94
N PRO A 239 19.53 -16.02 -25.09
CA PRO A 239 19.20 -16.32 -23.69
C PRO A 239 19.46 -15.14 -22.74
N ALA A 240 18.66 -15.04 -21.68
CA ALA A 240 18.80 -14.03 -20.62
C ALA A 240 18.62 -14.68 -19.25
N TYR A 241 19.52 -14.37 -18.32
CA TYR A 241 19.59 -14.99 -17.00
C TYR A 241 19.58 -13.98 -15.86
N GLY A 242 19.17 -14.44 -14.68
CA GLY A 242 19.34 -13.73 -13.43
C GLY A 242 20.79 -13.73 -12.93
N PRO A 243 21.03 -13.10 -11.77
CA PRO A 243 22.33 -13.18 -11.10
C PRO A 243 22.66 -14.62 -10.65
N LEU A 244 23.93 -14.87 -10.33
CA LEU A 244 24.36 -16.06 -9.62
C LEU A 244 23.81 -16.03 -8.19
N LEU A 245 23.17 -17.12 -7.77
CA LEU A 245 22.48 -17.27 -6.50
C LEU A 245 23.06 -18.45 -5.71
N ASP A 246 23.30 -18.26 -4.42
CA ASP A 246 24.02 -19.25 -3.59
C ASP A 246 23.13 -20.41 -3.07
N SER A 247 21.82 -20.37 -3.34
CA SER A 247 20.87 -21.40 -2.91
C SER A 247 19.63 -21.49 -3.80
N GLU A 248 18.97 -22.65 -3.76
CA GLU A 248 17.68 -22.87 -4.42
C GLU A 248 16.60 -21.92 -3.88
N ASN A 249 16.57 -21.65 -2.57
CA ASN A 249 15.59 -20.73 -1.98
C ASN A 249 15.71 -19.31 -2.55
N LEU A 250 16.93 -18.81 -2.73
CA LEU A 250 17.15 -17.51 -3.38
C LEU A 250 16.73 -17.53 -4.86
N ALA A 251 16.91 -18.66 -5.55
CA ALA A 251 16.42 -18.85 -6.93
C ALA A 251 14.89 -18.79 -6.99
N LEU A 252 14.19 -19.46 -6.07
CA LEU A 252 12.73 -19.42 -5.99
C LEU A 252 12.20 -18.02 -5.66
N GLU A 253 12.86 -17.28 -4.78
CA GLU A 253 12.51 -15.89 -4.48
C GLU A 253 12.76 -14.95 -5.66
N TYR A 254 13.87 -15.16 -6.39
CA TYR A 254 14.16 -14.42 -7.61
C TYR A 254 13.07 -14.65 -8.66
N ILE A 255 12.69 -15.90 -8.93
CA ILE A 255 11.63 -16.25 -9.89
C ILE A 255 10.31 -15.56 -9.52
N ARG A 256 9.91 -15.62 -8.25
CA ARG A 256 8.69 -14.95 -7.78
C ARG A 256 8.77 -13.44 -8.01
N SER A 257 9.90 -12.82 -7.69
CA SER A 257 10.09 -11.39 -7.94
C SER A 257 9.93 -11.03 -9.42
N ARG A 258 10.41 -11.86 -10.36
CA ARG A 258 10.25 -11.61 -11.81
C ARG A 258 8.82 -11.89 -12.29
N SER A 259 8.19 -12.95 -11.79
CA SER A 259 6.80 -13.31 -12.07
C SER A 259 5.82 -12.22 -11.61
N ASP A 260 6.06 -11.59 -10.46
CA ASP A 260 5.27 -10.47 -9.94
C ASP A 260 5.29 -9.22 -10.87
N HIS A 261 6.27 -9.13 -11.77
CA HIS A 261 6.37 -8.05 -12.78
C HIS A 261 5.88 -8.48 -14.17
N THR A 262 5.46 -9.74 -14.33
CA THR A 262 5.06 -10.32 -15.61
C THR A 262 3.60 -10.73 -15.55
N THR A 263 2.75 -9.99 -16.25
CA THR A 263 1.29 -10.20 -16.20
C THR A 263 0.79 -11.26 -17.17
N ASP A 264 1.52 -11.47 -18.27
CA ASP A 264 1.25 -12.54 -19.22
C ASP A 264 1.65 -13.91 -18.64
N GLN A 265 1.07 -14.95 -19.22
CA GLN A 265 1.51 -16.32 -18.97
C GLN A 265 2.97 -16.49 -19.40
N HIS A 266 3.74 -17.20 -18.59
CA HIS A 266 5.17 -17.37 -18.82
C HIS A 266 5.74 -18.63 -18.17
N TYR A 267 6.87 -19.08 -18.68
CA TYR A 267 7.64 -20.19 -18.11
C TYR A 267 9.14 -19.87 -18.07
N GLY A 268 9.91 -20.74 -17.42
CA GLY A 268 11.36 -20.73 -17.51
C GLY A 268 12.00 -21.93 -16.81
N PHE A 269 13.31 -21.86 -16.66
CA PHE A 269 14.14 -22.96 -16.17
C PHE A 269 15.07 -22.48 -15.05
N ILE A 270 15.29 -23.35 -14.08
CA ILE A 270 16.29 -23.17 -13.01
C ILE A 270 17.48 -24.05 -13.36
N LEU A 271 18.67 -23.47 -13.38
CA LEU A 271 19.91 -24.18 -13.65
C LEU A 271 20.80 -24.15 -12.40
N LYS A 272 21.49 -25.26 -12.17
CA LYS A 272 22.49 -25.40 -11.11
C LYS A 272 23.86 -25.65 -11.71
N ASN A 273 24.89 -25.04 -11.13
CA ASN A 273 26.27 -25.34 -11.48
C ASN A 273 26.59 -26.80 -11.13
N THR A 274 27.30 -27.50 -12.01
CA THR A 274 27.64 -28.93 -11.83
C THR A 274 28.72 -29.16 -10.78
N SER A 275 29.50 -28.13 -10.45
CA SER A 275 30.65 -28.20 -9.54
C SER A 275 30.46 -27.42 -8.24
N THR A 276 29.61 -26.40 -8.24
CA THR A 276 29.32 -25.54 -7.07
C THR A 276 27.83 -25.57 -6.72
N ASN A 277 27.47 -25.06 -5.54
CA ASN A 277 26.05 -24.91 -5.15
C ASN A 277 25.43 -23.59 -5.65
N GLU A 278 25.85 -23.13 -6.83
CA GLU A 278 25.38 -21.87 -7.42
C GLU A 278 24.24 -22.13 -8.41
N PHE A 279 23.26 -21.24 -8.43
CA PHE A 279 22.07 -21.32 -9.25
C PHE A 279 21.96 -20.09 -10.15
N ILE A 280 21.41 -20.29 -11.35
CA ILE A 280 20.93 -19.21 -12.22
C ILE A 280 19.52 -19.56 -12.69
N VAL A 281 18.76 -18.52 -13.01
CA VAL A 281 17.38 -18.64 -13.43
C VAL A 281 17.22 -17.94 -14.76
N CYS A 282 16.54 -18.54 -15.73
CA CYS A 282 16.19 -17.85 -16.96
C CYS A 282 15.21 -16.71 -16.68
N GLU A 283 15.29 -15.61 -17.43
CA GLU A 283 14.23 -14.59 -17.41
C GLU A 283 12.89 -15.20 -17.88
N PRO A 284 11.71 -14.76 -17.37
CA PRO A 284 10.42 -15.29 -17.79
C PRO A 284 10.19 -15.24 -19.30
N VAL A 285 9.88 -16.37 -19.94
CA VAL A 285 9.54 -16.45 -21.37
C VAL A 285 8.03 -16.28 -21.51
N THR A 286 7.60 -15.13 -22.02
CA THR A 286 6.17 -14.80 -22.23
C THR A 286 5.64 -15.39 -23.53
N GLY A 287 4.32 -15.64 -23.59
CA GLY A 287 3.61 -16.21 -24.74
C GLY A 287 3.07 -17.61 -24.45
N ALA A 288 2.99 -18.49 -25.45
CA ALA A 288 2.44 -19.84 -25.24
C ALA A 288 3.24 -20.62 -24.17
N LEU A 289 2.54 -21.27 -23.23
CA LEU A 289 3.12 -22.16 -22.22
C LEU A 289 3.44 -23.55 -22.82
N ASP A 290 4.35 -23.56 -23.78
CA ASP A 290 4.84 -24.76 -24.49
C ASP A 290 6.10 -25.38 -23.87
N PHE A 291 6.77 -24.65 -22.99
CA PHE A 291 8.07 -25.03 -22.40
C PHE A 291 9.14 -25.36 -23.46
N ALA A 292 9.09 -24.69 -24.62
CA ALA A 292 10.01 -24.90 -25.73
C ALA A 292 11.41 -24.29 -25.48
N PHE A 293 12.46 -25.10 -25.64
CA PHE A 293 13.84 -24.62 -25.43
C PHE A 293 14.26 -23.54 -26.41
N ALA A 294 13.85 -23.63 -27.67
CA ALA A 294 14.23 -22.66 -28.72
C ALA A 294 13.81 -21.22 -28.42
N ARG A 295 12.87 -21.02 -27.49
CA ARG A 295 12.40 -19.69 -27.05
C ARG A 295 13.12 -19.18 -25.80
N ALA A 296 13.77 -20.07 -25.05
CA ALA A 296 14.49 -19.75 -23.81
C ALA A 296 16.02 -19.70 -23.99
N PHE A 297 16.56 -20.56 -24.86
CA PHE A 297 17.98 -20.78 -25.07
C PHE A 297 18.36 -20.54 -26.53
N ALA A 298 19.65 -20.25 -26.77
CA ALA A 298 20.21 -20.38 -28.11
C ALA A 298 20.21 -21.86 -28.52
N VAL A 299 20.00 -22.12 -29.81
CA VAL A 299 19.97 -23.48 -30.37
C VAL A 299 21.29 -23.75 -31.08
N GLY A 300 21.93 -24.87 -30.73
CA GLY A 300 23.16 -25.34 -31.37
C GLY A 300 22.93 -25.81 -32.81
N SER A 301 24.00 -26.09 -33.55
CA SER A 301 23.93 -26.64 -34.91
C SER A 301 23.28 -28.03 -34.99
N ASP A 302 23.20 -28.71 -33.86
CA ASP A 302 22.57 -30.01 -33.62
C ASP A 302 21.09 -29.91 -33.22
N GLY A 303 20.55 -28.69 -33.04
CA GLY A 303 19.16 -28.48 -32.62
C GLY A 303 18.94 -28.52 -31.11
N GLU A 304 19.97 -28.80 -30.32
CA GLU A 304 19.90 -28.86 -28.86
C GLU A 304 20.09 -27.48 -28.20
N PRO A 305 19.54 -27.24 -27.00
CA PRO A 305 19.73 -25.99 -26.28
C PRO A 305 21.18 -25.81 -25.84
N GLN A 306 21.78 -24.68 -26.21
CA GLN A 306 23.09 -24.30 -25.73
C GLN A 306 22.98 -23.71 -24.31
N LEU A 307 23.28 -24.53 -23.31
CA LEU A 307 23.31 -24.12 -21.90
C LEU A 307 24.61 -23.36 -21.55
N PRO A 308 24.59 -22.49 -20.53
CA PRO A 308 25.82 -21.90 -19.99
C PRO A 308 26.81 -22.97 -19.55
N ALA A 309 28.09 -22.76 -19.83
CA ALA A 309 29.13 -23.74 -19.52
C ALA A 309 29.14 -24.09 -18.02
N GLY A 310 29.09 -25.38 -17.70
CA GLY A 310 29.09 -25.89 -16.31
C GLY A 310 27.73 -25.81 -15.60
N PHE A 311 26.63 -25.54 -16.31
CA PHE A 311 25.28 -25.53 -15.74
C PHE A 311 24.40 -26.65 -16.31
N ALA A 312 23.57 -27.24 -15.47
CA ALA A 312 22.53 -28.20 -15.84
C ALA A 312 21.16 -27.73 -15.36
N ILE A 313 20.10 -28.02 -16.11
CA ILE A 313 18.72 -27.71 -15.71
C ILE A 313 18.33 -28.64 -14.55
N VAL A 314 17.81 -28.06 -13.47
CA VAL A 314 17.39 -28.80 -12.26
C VAL A 314 15.90 -28.67 -11.96
N ALA A 315 15.22 -27.68 -12.54
CA ALA A 315 13.77 -27.52 -12.40
C ALA A 315 13.18 -26.66 -13.53
N VAL A 316 11.86 -26.77 -13.69
CA VAL A 316 11.04 -25.97 -14.60
C VAL A 316 10.08 -25.13 -13.77
N TYR A 317 9.73 -23.92 -14.20
CA TYR A 317 8.68 -23.14 -13.56
C TYR A 317 7.69 -22.57 -14.58
N GLY A 318 6.45 -22.36 -14.15
CA GLY A 318 5.39 -21.76 -14.95
C GLY A 318 4.42 -20.93 -14.12
N ALA A 319 3.93 -19.85 -14.72
CA ALA A 319 2.88 -19.01 -14.19
C ALA A 319 1.84 -18.76 -15.27
N ASP A 320 0.57 -18.80 -14.89
CA ASP A 320 -0.52 -18.46 -15.79
C ASP A 320 -0.71 -16.94 -15.93
N ALA A 321 -1.52 -16.45 -16.87
CA ALA A 321 -1.75 -15.02 -17.07
C ALA A 321 -2.64 -14.43 -15.96
N GLU A 322 -2.49 -13.13 -15.67
CA GLU A 322 -3.40 -12.43 -14.74
C GLU A 322 -4.83 -12.32 -15.29
N TYR A 323 -4.97 -12.26 -16.61
CA TYR A 323 -6.26 -12.19 -17.29
C TYR A 323 -6.49 -13.47 -18.09
N ARG A 324 -7.69 -14.04 -17.94
CA ARG A 324 -8.20 -15.13 -18.78
C ARG A 324 -9.46 -14.69 -19.50
N ASP A 325 -9.75 -15.36 -20.61
CA ASP A 325 -11.07 -15.30 -21.22
C ASP A 325 -12.13 -15.69 -20.17
N PRO A 326 -13.09 -14.81 -19.85
CA PRO A 326 -14.19 -15.11 -18.93
C PRO A 326 -15.00 -16.35 -19.33
N ALA A 327 -15.05 -16.71 -20.62
CA ALA A 327 -15.74 -17.90 -21.09
C ALA A 327 -15.01 -19.21 -20.72
N LEU A 328 -13.71 -19.13 -20.41
CA LEU A 328 -12.84 -20.25 -20.05
C LEU A 328 -12.59 -20.31 -18.53
N ILE A 329 -13.51 -19.77 -17.73
CA ILE A 329 -13.48 -19.84 -16.28
C ILE A 329 -14.67 -20.68 -15.82
N PRO A 330 -14.45 -21.77 -15.05
CA PRO A 330 -15.54 -22.62 -14.58
C PRO A 330 -16.42 -21.88 -13.58
N ALA A 331 -17.71 -22.25 -13.53
CA ALA A 331 -18.64 -21.71 -12.54
C ALA A 331 -18.33 -22.22 -11.12
N ALA A 332 -17.84 -23.45 -11.00
CA ALA A 332 -17.41 -24.04 -9.74
C ALA A 332 -15.92 -23.77 -9.49
N GLN A 333 -15.59 -23.34 -8.27
CA GLN A 333 -14.20 -23.08 -7.83
C GLN A 333 -13.38 -22.14 -8.76
N PRO A 334 -13.93 -21.01 -9.25
CA PRO A 334 -13.21 -20.10 -10.16
C PRO A 334 -11.92 -19.52 -9.56
N SER A 335 -11.87 -19.28 -8.25
CA SER A 335 -10.70 -18.71 -7.57
C SER A 335 -9.57 -19.73 -7.47
N VAL A 336 -9.90 -21.00 -7.22
CA VAL A 336 -8.90 -22.10 -7.20
C VAL A 336 -8.36 -22.31 -8.61
N TYR A 337 -9.23 -22.32 -9.62
CA TYR A 337 -8.84 -22.47 -11.02
C TYR A 337 -7.93 -21.35 -11.53
N LYS A 338 -8.22 -20.09 -11.18
CA LYS A 338 -7.37 -18.92 -11.53
C LYS A 338 -6.01 -18.95 -10.83
N ASN A 339 -5.94 -19.48 -9.61
CA ASN A 339 -4.71 -19.55 -8.82
C ASN A 339 -4.01 -20.92 -8.94
N PHE A 340 -4.14 -21.55 -10.10
CA PHE A 340 -3.43 -22.76 -10.49
C PHE A 340 -2.99 -22.68 -11.96
N LEU A 341 -2.04 -23.52 -12.36
CA LEU A 341 -1.58 -23.58 -13.75
C LEU A 341 -2.69 -24.18 -14.63
N HIS A 342 -2.90 -23.62 -15.83
CA HIS A 342 -3.87 -24.16 -16.78
C HIS A 342 -3.58 -25.64 -17.08
N ILE A 343 -4.62 -26.48 -17.21
CA ILE A 343 -4.48 -27.94 -17.32
C ILE A 343 -3.62 -28.35 -18.53
N ASP A 344 -3.80 -27.75 -19.70
CA ASP A 344 -2.94 -28.02 -20.87
C ASP A 344 -1.47 -27.60 -20.65
N ALA A 345 -1.25 -26.49 -19.93
CA ALA A 345 0.11 -26.03 -19.63
C ALA A 345 0.76 -26.92 -18.57
N LEU A 346 -0.02 -27.41 -17.62
CA LEU A 346 0.44 -28.37 -16.61
C LEU A 346 0.90 -29.67 -17.25
N GLU A 347 0.13 -30.25 -18.18
CA GLU A 347 0.54 -31.45 -18.92
C GLU A 347 1.88 -31.23 -19.63
N LYS A 348 2.00 -30.13 -20.39
CA LYS A 348 3.22 -29.79 -21.13
C LYS A 348 4.42 -29.59 -20.20
N GLY A 349 4.22 -28.93 -19.06
CA GLY A 349 5.25 -28.74 -18.04
C GLY A 349 5.71 -30.07 -17.43
N ILE A 350 4.77 -30.99 -17.13
CA ILE A 350 5.07 -32.33 -16.62
C ILE A 350 5.86 -33.13 -17.65
N LEU A 351 5.42 -33.15 -18.91
CA LEU A 351 6.10 -33.85 -19.99
C LEU A 351 7.53 -33.33 -20.18
N LYS A 352 7.71 -32.00 -20.20
CA LYS A 352 9.03 -31.39 -20.31
C LYS A 352 9.92 -31.71 -19.10
N ALA A 353 9.36 -31.70 -17.89
CA ALA A 353 10.10 -32.05 -16.68
C ALA A 353 10.52 -33.53 -16.64
N ARG A 354 9.75 -34.44 -17.26
CA ARG A 354 10.08 -35.87 -17.43
C ARG A 354 11.18 -36.07 -18.47
N GLU A 355 11.09 -35.37 -19.60
CA GLU A 355 12.10 -35.39 -20.66
C GLU A 355 13.48 -34.95 -20.15
N LEU A 356 13.50 -33.95 -19.26
CA LEU A 356 14.73 -33.41 -18.66
C LEU A 356 15.32 -34.26 -17.52
N ALA A 357 14.59 -35.26 -17.03
CA ALA A 357 15.09 -36.10 -15.95
C ALA A 357 16.22 -37.02 -16.44
N ALA A 358 17.05 -37.52 -15.52
CA ALA A 358 18.11 -38.45 -15.86
C ALA A 358 17.53 -39.71 -16.57
N PRO A 359 18.25 -40.28 -17.55
CA PRO A 359 17.82 -41.51 -18.21
C PRO A 359 17.51 -42.61 -17.17
N ASN A 360 16.33 -43.23 -17.28
CA ASN A 360 15.80 -44.25 -16.35
C ASN A 360 15.33 -43.72 -14.96
N SER A 361 15.28 -42.41 -14.75
CA SER A 361 14.66 -41.85 -13.54
C SER A 361 13.15 -42.08 -13.55
N ILE A 362 12.62 -42.57 -12.42
CA ILE A 362 11.17 -42.74 -12.22
C ILE A 362 10.51 -41.39 -11.85
N THR A 363 11.30 -40.47 -11.29
CA THR A 363 10.86 -39.12 -10.91
C THR A 363 11.27 -38.09 -11.94
N ALA A 364 10.34 -37.23 -12.33
CA ALA A 364 10.60 -36.04 -13.15
C ALA A 364 11.42 -35.00 -12.38
N LEU A 365 11.95 -34.00 -13.09
CA LEU A 365 12.42 -32.78 -12.43
C LEU A 365 11.24 -32.02 -11.75
N PRO A 366 11.50 -31.22 -10.71
CA PRO A 366 10.48 -30.36 -10.12
C PRO A 366 9.88 -29.38 -11.12
N LEU A 367 8.54 -29.33 -11.15
CA LEU A 367 7.76 -28.26 -11.77
C LEU A 367 7.26 -27.30 -10.68
N TYR A 368 7.76 -26.08 -10.69
CA TYR A 368 7.32 -25.01 -9.79
C TYR A 368 6.17 -24.22 -10.43
N ILE A 369 5.04 -24.14 -9.73
CA ILE A 369 3.85 -23.40 -10.17
C ILE A 369 3.73 -22.13 -9.35
N LEU A 370 3.76 -21.00 -10.04
CA LEU A 370 3.65 -19.66 -9.47
C LEU A 370 2.19 -19.22 -9.55
N ALA A 371 1.47 -19.33 -8.43
CA ALA A 371 0.07 -18.91 -8.36
C ALA A 371 -0.04 -17.38 -8.22
N ARG A 372 -1.08 -16.79 -8.81
CA ARG A 372 -1.27 -15.32 -8.86
C ARG A 372 -1.70 -14.70 -7.53
N ASP A 373 -2.17 -15.51 -6.60
CA ASP A 373 -2.40 -15.15 -5.19
C ASP A 373 -1.11 -15.10 -4.35
N GLY A 374 0.04 -15.43 -4.95
CA GLY A 374 1.35 -15.41 -4.32
C GLY A 374 1.84 -16.76 -3.80
N ALA A 375 1.05 -17.84 -3.93
CA ALA A 375 1.49 -19.19 -3.56
C ALA A 375 2.61 -19.68 -4.49
N LEU A 376 3.47 -20.54 -3.95
CA LEU A 376 4.44 -21.29 -4.73
C LEU A 376 4.22 -22.78 -4.49
N LEU A 377 3.88 -23.50 -5.53
CA LEU A 377 3.65 -24.95 -5.46
C LEU A 377 4.81 -25.67 -6.15
N LYS A 378 5.09 -26.89 -5.69
CA LYS A 378 6.05 -27.80 -6.30
C LYS A 378 5.32 -29.09 -6.63
N TYR A 379 5.42 -29.51 -7.89
CA TYR A 379 4.93 -30.81 -8.34
C TYR A 379 6.10 -31.64 -8.88
N VAL A 380 6.19 -32.90 -8.46
CA VAL A 380 7.15 -33.89 -8.98
C VAL A 380 6.36 -35.10 -9.46
N SER A 381 6.38 -35.33 -10.78
CA SER A 381 5.74 -36.50 -11.40
C SER A 381 6.52 -37.78 -11.10
N LYS A 382 5.80 -38.87 -10.81
CA LYS A 382 6.34 -40.24 -10.67
C LYS A 382 6.09 -41.11 -11.90
N SER A 383 5.67 -40.50 -13.02
CA SER A 383 5.35 -41.18 -14.27
C SER A 383 4.31 -42.32 -14.14
N SER A 384 3.37 -42.19 -13.19
CA SER A 384 2.35 -43.21 -12.95
C SER A 384 1.41 -43.36 -14.16
N PRO A 385 0.97 -44.59 -14.52
CA PRO A 385 -0.05 -44.78 -15.55
C PRO A 385 -1.34 -44.01 -15.27
N VAL A 386 -1.71 -43.86 -13.98
CA VAL A 386 -2.90 -43.11 -13.56
C VAL A 386 -2.74 -41.61 -13.86
N GLU A 387 -1.53 -41.05 -13.70
CA GLU A 387 -1.25 -39.65 -14.05
C GLU A 387 -1.49 -39.40 -15.55
N GLN A 388 -1.14 -40.35 -16.42
CA GLN A 388 -1.36 -40.23 -17.86
C GLN A 388 -2.85 -40.24 -18.22
N THR A 389 -3.68 -40.96 -17.46
CA THR A 389 -5.13 -40.97 -17.68
C THR A 389 -5.81 -39.65 -17.36
N LEU A 390 -5.24 -38.82 -16.47
CA LEU A 390 -5.78 -37.49 -16.13
C LEU A 390 -5.77 -36.53 -17.33
N PHE A 391 -4.82 -36.73 -18.25
CA PHE A 391 -4.63 -35.88 -19.43
C PHE A 391 -5.14 -36.55 -20.72
N ALA A 392 -6.02 -37.55 -20.61
CA ALA A 392 -6.59 -38.24 -21.76
C ALA A 392 -7.29 -37.25 -22.72
N ARG A 393 -6.97 -37.38 -24.00
CA ARG A 393 -7.52 -36.56 -25.09
C ARG A 393 -8.85 -37.12 -25.58
N LEU A 394 -9.80 -36.23 -25.83
CA LEU A 394 -11.08 -36.59 -26.45
C LEU A 394 -10.88 -36.95 -27.92
N PRO A 395 -11.77 -37.75 -28.52
CA PRO A 395 -11.80 -37.95 -29.96
C PRO A 395 -11.91 -36.61 -30.72
N GLU A 396 -11.35 -36.50 -31.92
CA GLU A 396 -11.41 -35.27 -32.75
C GLU A 396 -12.84 -34.77 -32.99
N ARG A 397 -13.79 -35.69 -33.15
CA ARG A 397 -15.24 -35.39 -33.27
C ARG A 397 -15.85 -34.70 -32.04
N GLU A 398 -15.19 -34.79 -30.89
CA GLU A 398 -15.57 -34.16 -29.62
C GLU A 398 -14.64 -32.99 -29.25
N GLY A 399 -13.79 -32.55 -30.20
CA GLY A 399 -12.96 -31.35 -30.09
C GLY A 399 -11.49 -31.58 -29.76
N GLY A 400 -11.02 -32.83 -29.58
CA GLY A 400 -9.59 -33.16 -29.42
C GLY A 400 -8.90 -32.64 -28.14
N GLY A 401 -9.60 -31.87 -27.30
CA GLY A 401 -9.09 -31.31 -26.05
C GLY A 401 -8.91 -32.34 -24.94
N ILE A 402 -8.33 -31.92 -23.82
CA ILE A 402 -8.23 -32.76 -22.61
C ILE A 402 -9.64 -32.98 -22.06
N ALA A 403 -10.03 -34.25 -21.87
CA ALA A 403 -11.37 -34.62 -21.38
C ALA A 403 -11.67 -33.98 -20.02
N LEU A 404 -10.69 -33.99 -19.12
CA LEU A 404 -10.80 -33.38 -17.80
C LEU A 404 -11.00 -31.86 -17.84
N LEU A 405 -10.31 -31.16 -18.75
CA LEU A 405 -10.50 -29.71 -18.91
C LEU A 405 -11.93 -29.39 -19.33
N ARG A 406 -12.49 -30.16 -20.28
CA ARG A 406 -13.91 -30.04 -20.64
C ARG A 406 -14.81 -30.25 -19.42
N ASN A 407 -14.60 -31.34 -18.66
CA ASN A 407 -15.42 -31.66 -17.50
C ASN A 407 -15.35 -30.59 -16.41
N VAL A 408 -14.18 -29.98 -16.19
CA VAL A 408 -14.01 -28.86 -15.24
C VAL A 408 -14.75 -27.61 -15.73
N LEU A 409 -14.62 -27.26 -17.01
CA LEU A 409 -15.28 -26.09 -17.60
C LEU A 409 -16.81 -26.24 -17.65
N THR A 410 -17.33 -27.45 -17.89
CA THR A 410 -18.78 -27.74 -17.85
C THR A 410 -19.32 -27.90 -16.43
N GLY A 411 -18.45 -28.02 -15.44
CA GLY A 411 -18.82 -28.20 -14.03
C GLY A 411 -19.20 -29.64 -13.65
N GLU A 412 -18.95 -30.62 -14.53
CA GLU A 412 -19.08 -32.04 -14.22
C GLU A 412 -18.06 -32.50 -13.18
N GLU A 413 -16.87 -31.89 -13.20
CA GLU A 413 -15.80 -32.14 -12.23
C GLU A 413 -15.32 -30.83 -11.58
N LYS A 414 -14.85 -30.94 -10.35
CA LYS A 414 -14.21 -29.83 -9.62
C LYS A 414 -12.71 -29.84 -9.84
N ILE A 415 -12.10 -28.67 -9.96
CA ILE A 415 -10.64 -28.55 -10.08
C ILE A 415 -9.90 -29.14 -8.86
N GLU A 416 -10.53 -29.10 -7.69
CA GLU A 416 -10.04 -29.76 -6.47
C GLU A 416 -9.82 -31.27 -6.66
N SER A 417 -10.69 -31.96 -7.42
CA SER A 417 -10.53 -33.39 -7.69
C SER A 417 -9.26 -33.70 -8.47
N LEU A 418 -8.90 -32.83 -9.44
CA LEU A 418 -7.64 -32.94 -10.18
C LEU A 418 -6.45 -32.74 -9.23
N ILE A 419 -6.50 -31.76 -8.34
CA ILE A 419 -5.41 -31.47 -7.39
C ILE A 419 -5.17 -32.69 -6.49
N HIS A 420 -6.23 -33.30 -5.95
CA HIS A 420 -6.13 -34.53 -5.16
C HIS A 420 -5.57 -35.71 -5.98
N ALA A 421 -5.98 -35.86 -7.24
CA ALA A 421 -5.47 -36.91 -8.11
C ALA A 421 -3.97 -36.73 -8.42
N LEU A 422 -3.52 -35.50 -8.67
CA LEU A 422 -2.10 -35.18 -8.84
C LEU A 422 -1.31 -35.45 -7.55
N ALA A 423 -1.83 -35.03 -6.40
CA ALA A 423 -1.21 -35.28 -5.11
C ALA A 423 -1.08 -36.79 -4.79
N HIS A 424 -2.02 -37.62 -5.26
CA HIS A 424 -1.98 -39.07 -5.09
C HIS A 424 -1.02 -39.76 -6.08
N THR A 425 -0.93 -39.28 -7.32
CA THR A 425 -0.14 -39.90 -8.39
C THR A 425 1.31 -39.41 -8.46
N GLY A 426 1.62 -38.25 -7.89
CA GLY A 426 2.95 -37.64 -7.80
C GLY A 426 3.27 -37.12 -6.40
N GLU A 427 4.12 -36.10 -6.31
CA GLU A 427 4.39 -35.36 -5.07
C GLU A 427 4.04 -33.89 -5.27
N MET A 428 2.94 -33.47 -4.64
CA MET A 428 2.51 -32.08 -4.63
C MET A 428 2.76 -31.44 -3.26
N ARG A 429 3.40 -30.27 -3.26
CA ARG A 429 3.78 -29.56 -2.04
C ARG A 429 3.52 -28.06 -2.20
N VAL A 430 2.94 -27.46 -1.17
CA VAL A 430 2.90 -26.00 -0.98
C VAL A 430 4.24 -25.58 -0.41
N VAL A 431 5.07 -24.95 -1.24
CA VAL A 431 6.39 -24.40 -0.84
C VAL A 431 6.21 -23.04 -0.18
N ARG A 432 5.26 -22.24 -0.65
CA ARG A 432 4.79 -21.06 0.05
C ARG A 432 3.27 -20.97 0.00
N GLY A 433 2.66 -20.73 1.15
CA GLY A 433 1.21 -20.65 1.31
C GLY A 433 0.58 -19.39 0.73
N SER A 434 -0.75 -19.45 0.61
CA SER A 434 -1.64 -18.34 0.27
C SER A 434 -3.00 -18.58 0.94
N GLU A 435 -3.92 -17.63 0.83
CA GLU A 435 -5.29 -17.84 1.33
C GLU A 435 -6.05 -18.92 0.58
N VAL A 436 -5.72 -19.20 -0.69
CA VAL A 436 -6.36 -20.28 -1.46
C VAL A 436 -5.72 -21.63 -1.13
N TRP A 437 -4.38 -21.68 -1.10
CA TRP A 437 -3.63 -22.92 -0.94
C TRP A 437 -3.37 -23.33 0.51
N GLY A 438 -3.61 -22.43 1.46
CA GLY A 438 -3.40 -22.66 2.88
C GLY A 438 -1.92 -22.69 3.25
N VAL A 439 -1.56 -23.59 4.16
CA VAL A 439 -0.23 -23.62 4.80
C VAL A 439 0.81 -24.38 3.98
N GLU A 440 2.08 -24.07 4.22
CA GLU A 440 3.21 -24.81 3.64
C GLU A 440 3.23 -26.26 4.13
N GLY A 441 3.41 -27.21 3.20
CA GLY A 441 3.31 -28.62 3.52
C GLY A 441 2.97 -29.48 2.30
N GLN A 442 2.93 -30.80 2.50
CA GLN A 442 2.52 -31.74 1.47
C GLN A 442 1.00 -31.65 1.26
N VAL A 443 0.57 -31.58 0.00
CA VAL A 443 -0.85 -31.67 -0.35
C VAL A 443 -1.23 -33.14 -0.30
N GLY A 444 -2.20 -33.47 0.56
CA GLY A 444 -2.75 -34.83 0.70
C GLY A 444 -4.27 -34.81 0.62
N SER A 445 -4.91 -35.94 0.89
CA SER A 445 -6.38 -36.08 0.79
C SER A 445 -7.18 -35.17 1.72
N GLY A 446 -6.55 -34.62 2.77
CA GLY A 446 -7.17 -33.67 3.70
C GLY A 446 -7.05 -32.21 3.29
N TRP A 447 -6.33 -31.89 2.20
CA TRP A 447 -6.20 -30.51 1.73
C TRP A 447 -7.54 -29.98 1.22
N GLN A 448 -7.89 -28.76 1.62
CA GLN A 448 -9.06 -28.06 1.12
C GLN A 448 -8.68 -26.62 0.75
N PRO A 449 -9.23 -26.07 -0.34
CA PRO A 449 -9.01 -24.67 -0.68
C PRO A 449 -9.61 -23.77 0.40
N PHE A 450 -8.92 -22.67 0.71
CA PHE A 450 -9.35 -21.71 1.74
C PHE A 450 -9.38 -22.25 3.17
N ASP A 451 -8.66 -23.34 3.46
CA ASP A 451 -8.49 -23.79 4.84
C ASP A 451 -7.84 -22.69 5.70
N GLY A 452 -8.52 -22.31 6.78
CA GLY A 452 -8.14 -21.17 7.62
C GLY A 452 -8.48 -19.78 7.08
N PHE A 453 -9.34 -19.64 6.06
CA PHE A 453 -9.78 -18.32 5.58
C PHE A 453 -10.54 -17.55 6.68
N MET A 454 -10.09 -16.33 6.94
CA MET A 454 -10.62 -15.49 8.03
C MET A 454 -11.44 -14.33 7.48
N ARG A 455 -12.35 -13.82 8.33
CA ARG A 455 -13.08 -12.58 8.04
C ARG A 455 -12.13 -11.43 7.69
N ARG A 456 -12.59 -10.53 6.82
CA ARG A 456 -11.88 -9.27 6.54
C ARG A 456 -12.12 -8.26 7.66
N THR A 457 -11.05 -7.58 8.08
CA THR A 457 -11.12 -6.43 8.99
C THR A 457 -11.87 -5.29 8.32
N LEU A 458 -12.72 -4.60 9.08
CA LEU A 458 -13.51 -3.47 8.59
C LEU A 458 -13.09 -2.16 9.25
N SER A 459 -13.31 -1.06 8.54
CA SER A 459 -13.16 0.30 9.07
C SER A 459 -14.21 0.61 10.15
N PRO A 460 -14.06 1.76 10.84
CA PRO A 460 -15.18 2.41 11.51
C PRO A 460 -16.39 2.62 10.58
N VAL A 461 -17.54 2.93 11.16
CA VAL A 461 -18.79 3.18 10.43
C VAL A 461 -18.89 4.66 10.02
N PHE A 462 -19.31 4.90 8.78
CA PHE A 462 -19.45 6.23 8.16
C PHE A 462 -20.85 6.44 7.59
N ILE A 463 -21.28 7.71 7.52
CA ILE A 463 -22.56 8.08 6.87
C ILE A 463 -22.42 8.14 5.35
N GLU A 464 -21.27 8.58 4.86
CA GLU A 464 -21.00 8.78 3.44
C GLU A 464 -19.93 7.81 2.94
N MET A 465 -20.16 7.27 1.75
CA MET A 465 -19.22 6.36 1.09
C MET A 465 -17.86 7.02 0.82
N ASP A 466 -17.84 8.29 0.43
CA ASP A 466 -16.60 9.01 0.13
C ASP A 466 -15.70 9.13 1.37
N ASP A 467 -16.29 9.33 2.56
CA ASP A 467 -15.54 9.42 3.83
C ASP A 467 -14.99 8.07 4.28
N ALA A 468 -15.77 6.99 4.07
CA ALA A 468 -15.29 5.64 4.34
C ALA A 468 -14.06 5.29 3.48
N VAL A 469 -14.06 5.69 2.19
CA VAL A 469 -12.91 5.46 1.31
C VAL A 469 -11.74 6.39 1.63
N ARG A 470 -11.97 7.62 2.12
CA ARG A 470 -10.88 8.49 2.62
C ARG A 470 -10.09 7.81 3.75
N TYR A 471 -10.78 7.13 4.67
CA TYR A 471 -10.14 6.37 5.73
C TYR A 471 -9.23 5.24 5.18
N ALA A 472 -9.67 4.51 4.16
CA ALA A 472 -8.81 3.52 3.50
C ALA A 472 -7.66 4.17 2.72
N HIS A 473 -7.93 5.28 2.03
CA HIS A 473 -6.95 6.05 1.28
C HIS A 473 -5.81 6.54 2.17
N GLU A 474 -6.08 7.00 3.38
CA GLU A 474 -5.05 7.43 4.34
C GLU A 474 -4.02 6.35 4.66
N GLN A 475 -4.41 5.07 4.60
CA GLN A 475 -3.53 3.93 4.89
C GLN A 475 -2.67 3.50 3.70
N ILE A 476 -3.06 3.87 2.47
CA ILE A 476 -2.41 3.42 1.23
C ILE A 476 -1.88 4.55 0.36
N ALA A 477 -2.23 5.80 0.66
CA ALA A 477 -1.85 6.95 -0.13
C ALA A 477 -0.32 6.99 -0.30
N ARG A 478 0.13 7.12 -1.56
CA ARG A 478 1.54 7.17 -1.96
C ARG A 478 2.35 5.90 -1.71
N ARG A 479 1.73 4.79 -1.30
CA ARG A 479 2.39 3.49 -1.25
C ARG A 479 2.56 2.93 -2.67
N VAL A 480 3.71 2.33 -2.92
CA VAL A 480 4.10 1.82 -4.25
C VAL A 480 4.71 0.40 -4.19
N ASP A 481 4.79 -0.18 -3.00
CA ASP A 481 5.35 -1.51 -2.73
C ASP A 481 4.45 -2.64 -3.27
N TYR A 482 3.14 -2.49 -3.07
CA TYR A 482 2.12 -3.44 -3.55
C TYR A 482 0.96 -2.72 -4.23
N THR A 483 0.16 -3.51 -4.93
CA THR A 483 -1.16 -3.06 -5.35
C THR A 483 -2.10 -3.28 -4.16
N TYR A 484 -2.78 -2.23 -3.72
CA TYR A 484 -3.71 -2.30 -2.59
C TYR A 484 -5.14 -2.19 -3.10
N GLY A 485 -6.07 -2.79 -2.38
CA GLY A 485 -7.47 -2.51 -2.61
C GLY A 485 -8.39 -3.14 -1.58
N GLY A 486 -9.67 -2.85 -1.74
CA GLY A 486 -10.70 -3.33 -0.84
C GLY A 486 -12.10 -3.06 -1.39
N LEU A 487 -13.09 -3.50 -0.63
CA LEU A 487 -14.49 -3.33 -0.95
C LEU A 487 -15.15 -2.31 -0.04
N ILE A 488 -16.16 -1.66 -0.59
CA ILE A 488 -17.05 -0.75 0.12
C ILE A 488 -18.34 -1.50 0.35
N LEU A 489 -18.74 -1.62 1.61
CA LEU A 489 -19.92 -2.33 2.04
C LEU A 489 -20.94 -1.33 2.57
N LYS A 490 -22.19 -1.46 2.12
CA LYS A 490 -23.34 -0.74 2.66
C LYS A 490 -24.14 -1.69 3.55
N ARG A 491 -24.35 -1.29 4.80
CA ARG A 491 -25.14 -2.01 5.81
C ARG A 491 -26.64 -1.81 5.59
N GLN A 492 -27.46 -2.61 6.29
CA GLN A 492 -28.94 -2.50 6.27
C GLN A 492 -29.45 -1.15 6.77
N ASP A 493 -28.74 -0.51 7.69
CA ASP A 493 -29.02 0.82 8.25
C ASP A 493 -28.62 1.99 7.32
N ASN A 494 -28.19 1.70 6.10
CA ASN A 494 -27.63 2.62 5.11
C ASN A 494 -26.29 3.26 5.48
N LEU A 495 -25.60 2.78 6.50
CA LEU A 495 -24.24 3.20 6.83
C LEU A 495 -23.20 2.45 5.99
N PHE A 496 -22.03 3.05 5.83
CA PHE A 496 -20.93 2.52 5.02
C PHE A 496 -19.76 2.09 5.88
N VAL A 497 -19.16 0.97 5.51
CA VAL A 497 -17.86 0.50 6.00
C VAL A 497 -17.00 0.07 4.82
N VAL A 498 -15.69 0.16 4.97
CA VAL A 498 -14.74 -0.37 3.99
C VAL A 498 -13.98 -1.53 4.60
N THR A 499 -13.68 -2.54 3.80
CA THR A 499 -12.67 -3.53 4.21
C THR A 499 -11.32 -2.84 4.29
N GLU A 500 -10.46 -3.24 5.22
CA GLU A 500 -9.10 -2.71 5.25
C GLU A 500 -8.32 -3.10 3.98
N PRO A 501 -7.30 -2.30 3.58
CA PRO A 501 -6.61 -2.52 2.32
C PRO A 501 -5.83 -3.84 2.32
N ILE A 502 -6.10 -4.69 1.32
CA ILE A 502 -5.37 -5.93 1.08
C ILE A 502 -4.26 -5.65 0.08
N ALA A 503 -3.04 -6.11 0.40
CA ALA A 503 -1.89 -6.04 -0.51
C ALA A 503 -1.89 -7.26 -1.45
N VAL A 504 -1.84 -7.01 -2.76
CA VAL A 504 -1.67 -8.02 -3.80
C VAL A 504 -0.43 -7.71 -4.63
N ARG A 505 0.16 -8.75 -5.22
CA ARG A 505 1.38 -8.65 -6.05
C ARG A 505 1.10 -8.44 -7.53
N THR A 506 -0.14 -8.66 -7.94
CA THR A 506 -0.62 -8.44 -9.32
C THR A 506 -0.56 -6.97 -9.71
N GLU A 507 -0.53 -6.68 -11.01
CA GLU A 507 -0.47 -5.29 -11.49
C GLU A 507 -1.72 -4.48 -11.08
N THR A 508 -2.89 -5.11 -11.20
CA THR A 508 -4.18 -4.54 -10.83
C THR A 508 -4.84 -5.32 -9.69
N PHE A 509 -5.73 -4.67 -8.95
CA PHE A 509 -6.48 -5.29 -7.86
C PHE A 509 -7.77 -5.96 -8.38
N ASP A 510 -7.90 -7.27 -8.23
CA ASP A 510 -9.16 -7.99 -8.46
C ASP A 510 -10.04 -7.92 -7.19
N PRO A 511 -11.21 -7.27 -7.22
CA PRO A 511 -12.08 -7.16 -6.05
C PRO A 511 -12.56 -8.51 -5.49
N THR A 512 -12.55 -9.57 -6.31
CA THR A 512 -12.96 -10.92 -5.88
C THR A 512 -11.97 -11.55 -4.90
N VAL A 513 -10.74 -11.02 -4.79
CA VAL A 513 -9.77 -11.48 -3.77
C VAL A 513 -10.25 -11.14 -2.35
N VAL A 514 -11.03 -10.08 -2.17
CA VAL A 514 -11.53 -9.68 -0.84
C VAL A 514 -12.53 -10.69 -0.31
N PHE A 515 -13.52 -11.06 -1.13
CA PHE A 515 -14.44 -12.15 -0.84
C PHE A 515 -14.54 -13.04 -2.08
N PRO A 516 -13.73 -14.12 -2.14
CA PRO A 516 -13.81 -15.10 -3.22
C PRO A 516 -15.26 -15.59 -3.38
N PRO A 517 -15.75 -15.89 -4.60
CA PRO A 517 -17.09 -16.44 -4.81
C PRO A 517 -17.39 -17.65 -3.90
N GLU A 518 -16.39 -18.51 -3.71
CA GLU A 518 -16.43 -19.69 -2.83
C GLU A 518 -16.55 -19.33 -1.34
N GLN A 519 -16.08 -18.15 -0.95
CA GLN A 519 -16.09 -17.62 0.42
C GLN A 519 -17.04 -16.42 0.57
N SER A 520 -18.06 -16.32 -0.28
CA SER A 520 -19.03 -15.22 -0.26
C SER A 520 -19.87 -15.17 1.03
N SER A 521 -19.95 -16.27 1.79
CA SER A 521 -20.56 -16.33 3.12
C SER A 521 -19.83 -15.49 4.19
N PHE A 522 -18.56 -15.12 3.95
CA PHE A 522 -17.79 -14.24 4.83
C PHE A 522 -18.12 -12.76 4.66
N ILE A 523 -18.94 -12.39 3.66
CA ILE A 523 -19.49 -11.03 3.58
C ILE A 523 -20.33 -10.82 4.84
N PRO A 524 -20.08 -9.74 5.63
CA PRO A 524 -20.81 -9.50 6.86
C PRO A 524 -22.32 -9.49 6.64
N TYR A 525 -23.06 -10.14 7.56
CA TYR A 525 -24.50 -10.27 7.44
C TYR A 525 -25.19 -8.90 7.25
N GLY A 526 -26.11 -8.83 6.29
CA GLY A 526 -26.83 -7.59 5.96
C GLY A 526 -26.01 -6.54 5.19
N CYS A 527 -24.75 -6.81 4.85
CA CYS A 527 -23.97 -5.91 4.01
C CYS A 527 -24.09 -6.25 2.53
N VAL A 528 -24.10 -5.22 1.68
CA VAL A 528 -24.02 -5.34 0.23
C VAL A 528 -22.80 -4.60 -0.30
N VAL A 529 -22.10 -5.17 -1.27
CA VAL A 529 -20.96 -4.51 -1.91
C VAL A 529 -21.49 -3.40 -2.83
N VAL A 530 -21.09 -2.15 -2.57
CA VAL A 530 -21.55 -0.98 -3.35
C VAL A 530 -20.45 -0.36 -4.22
N GLY A 531 -19.20 -0.74 -3.99
CA GLY A 531 -18.05 -0.28 -4.76
C GLY A 531 -16.75 -0.92 -4.31
N SER A 532 -15.67 -0.53 -4.97
CA SER A 532 -14.31 -0.95 -4.60
C SER A 532 -13.34 0.21 -4.74
N TYR A 533 -12.25 0.14 -3.99
CA TYR A 533 -11.14 1.06 -4.10
C TYR A 533 -9.86 0.29 -4.36
N HIS A 534 -8.95 0.86 -5.13
CA HIS A 534 -7.65 0.25 -5.38
C HIS A 534 -6.56 1.26 -5.73
N THR A 535 -5.31 0.82 -5.61
CA THR A 535 -4.16 1.41 -6.29
C THR A 535 -3.83 0.57 -7.53
N ARG A 536 -2.80 0.95 -8.26
CA ARG A 536 -2.23 0.16 -9.37
C ARG A 536 -0.72 0.23 -9.29
N ARG A 537 -0.04 -0.87 -9.61
CA ARG A 537 1.42 -0.85 -9.81
C ARG A 537 1.72 -0.09 -11.11
N ILE A 538 2.62 0.88 -11.01
CA ILE A 538 2.96 1.73 -12.15
C ILE A 538 4.35 1.38 -12.63
N THR A 539 4.42 0.77 -13.80
CA THR A 539 5.67 0.60 -14.54
C THR A 539 5.97 1.90 -15.27
N PRO A 540 7.02 2.64 -14.90
CA PRO A 540 7.32 3.93 -15.52
C PRO A 540 7.85 3.69 -16.94
N LEU A 541 6.97 3.85 -17.93
CA LEU A 541 7.36 4.05 -19.32
C LEU A 541 7.27 5.55 -19.60
N GLN A 542 8.41 6.23 -19.65
CA GLN A 542 8.45 7.63 -20.06
C GLN A 542 8.29 7.70 -21.57
N LEU A 543 7.02 7.68 -21.98
CA LEU A 543 6.63 7.98 -23.34
C LEU A 543 6.91 9.46 -23.63
N TRP A 544 7.13 9.82 -24.89
CA TRP A 544 7.43 11.20 -25.29
C TRP A 544 6.24 12.14 -25.02
N ARG A 545 6.20 12.74 -23.82
CA ARG A 545 5.14 13.63 -23.32
C ARG A 545 5.72 14.73 -22.44
N THR A 546 4.97 15.80 -22.20
CA THR A 546 5.35 16.79 -21.18
C THR A 546 5.39 16.15 -19.79
N ALA A 547 6.14 16.73 -18.85
CA ALA A 547 6.22 16.22 -17.48
C ALA A 547 4.84 16.08 -16.80
N ILE A 548 3.93 17.03 -17.08
CA ILE A 548 2.55 17.00 -16.57
C ILE A 548 1.78 15.81 -17.16
N GLU A 549 1.86 15.58 -18.46
CA GLU A 549 1.14 14.48 -19.12
C GLU A 549 1.71 13.11 -18.73
N ASP A 550 3.03 13.00 -18.55
CA ASP A 550 3.64 11.79 -18.00
C ASP A 550 3.12 11.52 -16.57
N GLN A 551 3.09 12.54 -15.70
CA GLN A 551 2.55 12.40 -14.35
C GLN A 551 1.05 12.05 -14.34
N LEU A 552 0.25 12.60 -15.27
CA LEU A 552 -1.16 12.24 -15.44
C LEU A 552 -1.34 10.77 -15.79
N SER A 553 -0.50 10.23 -16.68
CA SER A 553 -0.59 8.81 -17.06
C SER A 553 -0.35 7.84 -15.89
N ARG A 554 0.33 8.32 -14.85
CA ARG A 554 0.58 7.59 -13.59
C ARG A 554 -0.50 7.85 -12.52
N THR A 555 -1.43 8.75 -12.75
CA THR A 555 -2.44 9.12 -11.74
C THR A 555 -3.87 8.97 -12.25
N LEU A 556 -4.07 8.41 -13.45
CA LEU A 556 -5.36 8.10 -14.03
C LEU A 556 -5.69 6.60 -14.02
N PHE A 557 -6.99 6.29 -14.10
CA PHE A 557 -7.49 4.92 -14.32
C PHE A 557 -7.03 4.37 -15.68
N ALA A 558 -6.45 3.18 -15.69
CA ALA A 558 -6.05 2.55 -16.95
C ALA A 558 -7.29 2.16 -17.78
N PRO A 559 -7.19 2.13 -19.13
CA PRO A 559 -8.30 1.76 -20.01
C PRO A 559 -9.01 0.44 -19.65
N HIS A 560 -8.24 -0.59 -19.31
CA HIS A 560 -8.77 -1.90 -18.94
C HIS A 560 -9.44 -1.90 -17.55
N GLU A 561 -8.99 -1.07 -16.61
CA GLU A 561 -9.64 -0.89 -15.30
C GLU A 561 -11.01 -0.20 -15.46
N LEU A 562 -11.10 0.82 -16.33
CA LEU A 562 -12.37 1.47 -16.67
C LEU A 562 -13.33 0.51 -17.37
N ARG A 563 -12.83 -0.35 -18.27
CA ARG A 563 -13.66 -1.42 -18.87
C ARG A 563 -14.27 -2.30 -17.78
N SER A 564 -13.44 -2.79 -16.86
CA SER A 564 -13.91 -3.61 -15.74
C SER A 564 -14.94 -2.86 -14.88
N ALA A 565 -14.73 -1.56 -14.63
CA ALA A 565 -15.68 -0.71 -13.92
C ALA A 565 -17.05 -0.58 -14.62
N ILE A 566 -17.05 -0.48 -15.96
CA ILE A 566 -18.28 -0.33 -16.76
C ILE A 566 -19.04 -1.67 -16.86
N LEU A 567 -18.32 -2.80 -16.97
CA LEU A 567 -18.92 -4.13 -17.07
C LEU A 567 -19.44 -4.64 -15.73
N ASP A 568 -18.70 -4.41 -14.64
CA ASP A 568 -19.08 -4.83 -13.29
C ASP A 568 -20.07 -3.85 -12.65
N ARG A 569 -21.29 -3.83 -13.20
CA ARG A 569 -22.42 -3.01 -12.70
C ARG A 569 -22.93 -3.43 -11.32
N ARG A 570 -22.39 -4.52 -10.74
CA ARG A 570 -22.80 -5.04 -9.42
C ARG A 570 -22.22 -4.22 -8.27
N GLY A 571 -21.15 -3.42 -8.48
CA GLY A 571 -20.58 -2.48 -7.51
C GLY A 571 -20.39 -1.07 -8.11
N LYS A 572 -21.43 -0.24 -8.01
CA LYS A 572 -21.69 1.02 -8.77
C LYS A 572 -20.57 2.06 -8.81
N VAL A 573 -19.56 2.01 -7.95
CA VAL A 573 -18.52 3.05 -7.87
C VAL A 573 -17.12 2.44 -7.75
N ARG A 574 -16.18 2.96 -8.54
CA ARG A 574 -14.77 2.62 -8.46
C ARG A 574 -13.96 3.81 -7.95
N TYR A 575 -13.11 3.57 -6.98
CA TYR A 575 -12.18 4.55 -6.44
C TYR A 575 -10.75 4.18 -6.79
N PHE A 576 -9.96 5.16 -7.21
CA PHE A 576 -8.54 4.99 -7.51
C PHE A 576 -7.72 5.92 -6.63
N SER A 577 -6.86 5.32 -5.80
CA SER A 577 -5.88 6.03 -4.99
C SER A 577 -4.61 6.21 -5.83
N ALA A 578 -4.39 7.46 -6.26
CA ALA A 578 -3.29 7.81 -7.14
C ALA A 578 -1.99 8.05 -6.37
N GLN A 579 -0.85 7.84 -7.04
CA GLN A 579 0.49 7.97 -6.42
C GLN A 579 0.83 9.39 -5.96
N ASP A 580 0.21 10.41 -6.53
CA ASP A 580 0.37 11.81 -6.08
C ASP A 580 -0.42 12.13 -4.81
N GLY A 581 -1.24 11.18 -4.32
CA GLY A 581 -2.11 11.30 -3.17
C GLY A 581 -3.55 11.72 -3.51
N ALA A 582 -3.90 11.88 -4.79
CA ALA A 582 -5.29 12.11 -5.18
C ALA A 582 -6.14 10.84 -4.96
N LEU A 583 -7.42 11.04 -4.63
CA LEU A 583 -8.41 9.96 -4.64
C LEU A 583 -9.46 10.30 -5.70
N LEU A 584 -9.54 9.47 -6.73
CA LEU A 584 -10.48 9.64 -7.84
C LEU A 584 -11.65 8.69 -7.67
N LYS A 585 -12.83 9.11 -8.11
CA LYS A 585 -14.07 8.33 -8.08
C LYS A 585 -14.68 8.30 -9.47
N TYR A 586 -14.94 7.12 -10.00
CA TYR A 586 -15.61 6.90 -11.26
C TYR A 586 -16.94 6.18 -11.04
N ILE A 587 -18.01 6.73 -11.62
CA ILE A 587 -19.36 6.16 -11.62
C ILE A 587 -19.79 5.91 -13.07
N PRO A 588 -20.10 4.67 -13.47
CA PRO A 588 -20.66 4.38 -14.78
C PRO A 588 -22.03 5.08 -14.96
N SER A 589 -22.23 5.75 -16.09
CA SER A 589 -23.45 6.51 -16.39
C SER A 589 -24.51 5.71 -17.14
N GLY A 590 -24.11 4.64 -17.86
CA GLY A 590 -24.98 3.93 -18.79
C GLY A 590 -25.35 4.71 -20.06
N SER A 591 -24.69 5.84 -20.34
CA SER A 591 -24.99 6.68 -21.51
C SER A 591 -24.55 6.06 -22.85
N ASP A 592 -25.10 6.53 -23.97
CA ASP A 592 -24.67 6.10 -25.32
C ASP A 592 -23.20 6.42 -25.62
N PHE A 593 -22.65 7.45 -24.95
CA PHE A 593 -21.22 7.74 -25.02
C PHE A 593 -20.41 6.70 -24.26
N GLU A 594 -20.90 6.20 -23.13
CA GLU A 594 -20.28 5.11 -22.38
C GLU A 594 -20.21 3.83 -23.22
N THR A 595 -21.30 3.46 -23.91
CA THR A 595 -21.32 2.26 -24.77
C THR A 595 -20.30 2.35 -25.91
N ARG A 596 -20.20 3.51 -26.58
CA ARG A 596 -19.18 3.75 -27.62
C ARG A 596 -17.76 3.82 -27.05
N PHE A 597 -17.62 4.27 -25.81
CA PHE A 597 -16.32 4.28 -25.13
C PHE A 597 -15.89 2.86 -24.75
N LEU A 598 -16.81 2.03 -24.23
CA LEU A 598 -16.57 0.64 -23.86
C LEU A 598 -16.02 -0.19 -25.03
N ALA A 599 -16.52 0.03 -26.26
CA ALA A 599 -15.99 -0.63 -27.45
C ALA A 599 -14.50 -0.31 -27.70
N ARG A 600 -14.06 0.92 -27.38
CA ARG A 600 -12.65 1.34 -27.52
C ARG A 600 -11.75 0.85 -26.39
N LEU A 601 -12.33 0.58 -25.22
CA LEU A 601 -11.65 0.01 -24.06
C LEU A 601 -11.57 -1.52 -24.12
N SER A 602 -12.33 -2.16 -25.01
CA SER A 602 -12.43 -3.61 -25.09
C SER A 602 -11.23 -4.24 -25.82
N PRO A 603 -10.76 -5.41 -25.36
CA PRO A 603 -9.73 -6.18 -26.05
C PRO A 603 -10.26 -6.77 -27.38
N PRO A 604 -9.39 -7.28 -28.28
CA PRO A 604 -9.79 -8.03 -29.46
C PRO A 604 -10.78 -9.14 -29.11
N ALA A 605 -11.85 -9.25 -29.89
CA ALA A 605 -12.88 -10.26 -29.65
C ALA A 605 -12.35 -11.71 -29.71
N ALA A 606 -11.32 -11.95 -30.54
CA ALA A 606 -10.66 -13.25 -30.65
C ALA A 606 -9.68 -13.56 -29.50
N HIS A 607 -9.24 -12.55 -28.75
CA HIS A 607 -8.27 -12.68 -27.65
C HIS A 607 -8.70 -11.84 -26.42
N PRO A 608 -9.82 -12.18 -25.75
CA PRO A 608 -10.32 -11.42 -24.60
C PRO A 608 -9.33 -11.34 -23.42
N GLU A 609 -8.43 -12.31 -23.31
CA GLU A 609 -7.34 -12.37 -22.32
C GLU A 609 -6.33 -11.22 -22.47
N GLN A 610 -6.19 -10.63 -23.66
CA GLN A 610 -5.29 -9.52 -23.92
C GLN A 610 -5.89 -8.18 -23.48
N ALA A 611 -6.26 -8.04 -22.20
CA ALA A 611 -7.00 -6.89 -21.67
C ALA A 611 -6.32 -5.53 -21.94
N ARG A 612 -4.98 -5.49 -21.99
CA ARG A 612 -4.21 -4.27 -22.32
C ARG A 612 -4.21 -3.94 -23.81
N ASN A 613 -4.44 -4.92 -24.67
CA ASN A 613 -4.49 -4.71 -26.11
C ASN A 613 -5.83 -4.08 -26.47
N ASN A 614 -5.99 -2.79 -26.28
CA ASN A 614 -7.21 -2.06 -26.64
C ASN A 614 -6.86 -0.74 -27.32
N LEU A 615 -7.79 -0.20 -28.10
CA LEU A 615 -7.55 0.97 -28.94
C LEU A 615 -7.11 2.19 -28.10
N SER A 616 -7.73 2.41 -26.94
CA SER A 616 -7.38 3.52 -26.06
C SER A 616 -5.97 3.40 -25.48
N GLN A 617 -5.57 2.19 -25.04
CA GLN A 617 -4.22 1.93 -24.54
C GLN A 617 -3.17 2.14 -25.64
N THR A 618 -3.41 1.59 -26.83
CA THR A 618 -2.52 1.77 -27.99
C THR A 618 -2.34 3.25 -28.33
N LYS A 619 -3.45 4.01 -28.38
CA LYS A 619 -3.41 5.46 -28.65
C LYS A 619 -2.74 6.29 -27.56
N LEU A 620 -2.83 5.85 -26.31
CA LEU A 620 -2.04 6.43 -25.24
C LEU A 620 -0.56 6.12 -25.52
N ARG A 621 -0.19 4.86 -25.74
CA ARG A 621 1.22 4.46 -25.96
C ARG A 621 1.90 5.19 -27.12
N ASP A 622 1.24 5.30 -28.27
CA ASP A 622 1.77 6.00 -29.45
C ASP A 622 1.68 7.54 -29.37
N ASN A 623 1.13 8.08 -28.26
CA ASN A 623 0.89 9.50 -28.02
C ASN A 623 0.04 10.17 -29.12
N SER A 624 -0.85 9.42 -29.79
CA SER A 624 -1.94 9.99 -30.61
C SER A 624 -3.11 10.47 -29.76
N LEU A 625 -3.20 9.99 -28.52
CA LEU A 625 -4.11 10.46 -27.48
C LEU A 625 -3.32 10.87 -26.24
N MET A 626 -3.44 12.13 -25.82
CA MET A 626 -2.80 12.60 -24.61
C MET A 626 -3.60 12.17 -23.36
N PRO A 627 -2.93 11.90 -22.22
CA PRO A 627 -3.59 11.61 -20.94
C PRO A 627 -4.69 12.61 -20.54
N SER A 628 -4.45 13.91 -20.69
CA SER A 628 -5.47 14.95 -20.45
C SER A 628 -6.70 14.80 -21.34
N GLN A 629 -6.51 14.53 -22.64
CA GLN A 629 -7.60 14.28 -23.59
C GLN A 629 -8.37 13.00 -23.25
N PHE A 630 -7.68 11.96 -22.79
CA PHE A 630 -8.31 10.73 -22.32
C PHE A 630 -9.19 11.01 -21.09
N ILE A 631 -8.72 11.80 -20.12
CA ILE A 631 -9.51 12.22 -18.95
C ILE A 631 -10.79 12.96 -19.39
N THR A 632 -10.70 13.86 -20.37
CA THR A 632 -11.89 14.52 -20.95
C THR A 632 -12.88 13.52 -21.55
N GLN A 633 -12.40 12.44 -22.19
CA GLN A 633 -13.27 11.39 -22.72
C GLN A 633 -13.93 10.58 -21.60
N VAL A 634 -13.18 10.23 -20.55
CA VAL A 634 -13.70 9.52 -19.36
C VAL A 634 -14.78 10.35 -18.67
N ALA A 635 -14.54 11.65 -18.46
CA ALA A 635 -15.50 12.57 -17.83
C ALA A 635 -16.77 12.83 -18.67
N ARG A 636 -16.73 12.56 -19.99
CA ARG A 636 -17.92 12.60 -20.86
C ARG A 636 -18.66 11.27 -20.90
N ALA A 637 -17.95 10.15 -20.75
CA ALA A 637 -18.51 8.80 -20.78
C ALA A 637 -19.20 8.43 -19.45
N GLY A 638 -18.65 8.87 -18.32
CA GLY A 638 -19.19 8.60 -16.99
C GLY A 638 -19.00 9.79 -16.04
N GLU A 639 -19.27 9.61 -14.75
CA GLU A 639 -19.02 10.65 -13.76
C GLU A 639 -17.68 10.45 -13.07
N LEU A 640 -16.70 11.30 -13.40
CA LEU A 640 -15.40 11.35 -12.75
C LEU A 640 -15.36 12.47 -11.70
N HIS A 641 -14.92 12.16 -10.49
CA HIS A 641 -14.82 13.10 -9.38
C HIS A 641 -13.44 13.01 -8.70
N VAL A 642 -12.94 14.15 -8.25
CA VAL A 642 -11.83 14.26 -7.31
C VAL A 642 -12.41 14.28 -5.90
N VAL A 643 -12.08 13.27 -5.08
CA VAL A 643 -12.56 13.09 -3.69
C VAL A 643 -11.55 13.62 -2.68
N VAL A 644 -10.27 13.40 -2.95
CA VAL A 644 -9.12 13.99 -2.24
C VAL A 644 -8.27 14.74 -3.27
N ALA A 645 -8.04 16.01 -2.98
CA ALA A 645 -7.32 16.92 -3.86
C ALA A 645 -5.82 16.60 -3.95
N SER A 646 -5.22 16.91 -5.10
CA SER A 646 -3.76 16.92 -5.27
C SER A 646 -3.35 18.15 -6.09
N ARG A 647 -2.05 18.47 -6.09
CA ARG A 647 -1.52 19.56 -6.93
C ARG A 647 -1.82 19.35 -8.41
N LEU A 648 -1.92 18.11 -8.88
CA LEU A 648 -2.15 17.78 -10.28
C LEU A 648 -3.64 17.76 -10.64
N TRP A 649 -4.47 17.16 -9.78
CA TRP A 649 -5.91 16.97 -10.02
C TRP A 649 -6.77 18.19 -9.65
N GLY A 650 -6.24 19.09 -8.84
CA GLY A 650 -6.95 20.27 -8.36
C GLY A 650 -7.88 19.94 -7.18
N GLU A 651 -8.85 20.83 -6.94
CA GLU A 651 -9.77 20.75 -5.81
C GLU A 651 -10.80 19.61 -5.91
N ARG A 652 -11.43 19.29 -4.77
CA ARG A 652 -12.51 18.29 -4.69
C ARG A 652 -13.70 18.71 -5.58
N GLY A 653 -14.24 17.78 -6.36
CA GLY A 653 -15.43 18.01 -7.17
C GLY A 653 -15.51 17.20 -8.46
N LYS A 654 -16.55 17.46 -9.26
CA LYS A 654 -16.77 16.80 -10.55
C LYS A 654 -15.75 17.30 -11.58
N VAL A 655 -15.07 16.36 -12.24
CA VAL A 655 -14.18 16.63 -13.37
C VAL A 655 -15.05 16.91 -14.59
N THR A 656 -14.93 18.11 -15.16
CA THR A 656 -15.71 18.52 -16.34
C THR A 656 -14.87 18.42 -17.61
N SER A 657 -15.51 18.59 -18.76
CA SER A 657 -14.80 18.63 -20.05
C SER A 657 -13.83 19.81 -20.21
N GLN A 658 -13.92 20.81 -19.33
CA GLN A 658 -13.06 22.01 -19.30
C GLN A 658 -11.95 21.90 -18.24
N TRP A 659 -11.85 20.76 -17.54
CA TRP A 659 -10.83 20.54 -16.54
C TRP A 659 -9.43 20.57 -17.17
N GLN A 660 -8.47 21.18 -16.47
CA GLN A 660 -7.06 21.14 -16.84
C GLN A 660 -6.18 20.77 -15.64
N PRO A 661 -5.04 20.08 -15.89
CA PRO A 661 -4.13 19.69 -14.83
C PRO A 661 -3.44 20.89 -14.19
N ALA A 662 -3.10 20.75 -12.91
CA ALA A 662 -2.30 21.72 -12.15
C ALA A 662 -2.82 23.17 -12.16
N GLN A 663 -4.14 23.35 -12.30
CA GLN A 663 -4.75 24.67 -12.15
C GLN A 663 -4.62 25.19 -10.71
N ALA A 664 -4.36 26.48 -10.57
CA ALA A 664 -4.38 27.15 -9.28
C ALA A 664 -5.78 27.08 -8.66
N PRO A 665 -5.88 26.98 -7.32
CA PRO A 665 -7.15 27.10 -6.61
C PRO A 665 -7.88 28.37 -7.03
N VAL A 666 -9.14 28.24 -7.46
CA VAL A 666 -9.99 29.39 -7.78
C VAL A 666 -10.71 29.80 -6.51
N GLU A 667 -10.60 31.06 -6.08
CA GLU A 667 -11.42 31.58 -4.97
C GLU A 667 -12.91 31.52 -5.35
N ARG A 668 -13.57 30.43 -4.99
CA ARG A 668 -15.02 30.29 -5.20
C ARG A 668 -15.75 30.90 -4.01
N GLY A 669 -16.56 31.92 -4.26
CA GLY A 669 -17.37 32.58 -3.24
C GLY A 669 -18.52 31.73 -2.65
N ARG A 670 -18.87 30.56 -3.21
CA ARG A 670 -19.94 29.69 -2.70
C ARG A 670 -19.55 28.22 -2.66
N LEU A 671 -19.75 27.57 -1.51
CA LEU A 671 -19.59 26.13 -1.37
C LEU A 671 -20.63 25.37 -2.19
N THR A 672 -20.15 24.33 -2.88
CA THR A 672 -20.97 23.46 -3.74
C THR A 672 -21.01 22.01 -3.25
N LEU A 673 -20.09 21.63 -2.36
CA LEU A 673 -19.94 20.26 -1.86
C LEU A 673 -20.10 20.23 -0.35
N GLN A 674 -20.57 19.09 0.14
CA GLN A 674 -20.57 18.78 1.57
C GLN A 674 -19.13 18.69 2.10
N PRO A 675 -18.89 19.09 3.37
CA PRO A 675 -17.59 18.89 4.01
C PRO A 675 -17.29 17.39 4.12
N ALA A 676 -16.01 17.03 4.32
CA ALA A 676 -15.67 15.67 4.73
C ALA A 676 -16.12 15.47 6.19
N LEU A 677 -16.58 14.26 6.50
CA LEU A 677 -17.17 13.91 7.79
C LEU A 677 -16.32 12.86 8.52
N SER A 678 -16.35 12.91 9.85
CA SER A 678 -15.72 11.91 10.71
C SER A 678 -16.47 10.56 10.67
N PRO A 679 -15.89 9.49 11.24
CA PRO A 679 -16.65 8.31 11.65
C PRO A 679 -17.82 8.67 12.58
N VAL A 680 -18.74 7.72 12.75
CA VAL A 680 -19.84 7.81 13.72
C VAL A 680 -19.32 7.55 15.14
N PHE A 681 -19.70 8.41 16.09
CA PHE A 681 -19.42 8.30 17.52
C PHE A 681 -20.70 8.20 18.34
N SER A 682 -20.63 7.60 19.53
CA SER A 682 -21.76 7.53 20.46
C SER A 682 -21.96 8.78 21.32
N GLN A 683 -20.94 9.66 21.41
CA GLN A 683 -21.01 10.90 22.18
C GLN A 683 -20.38 12.08 21.41
N ALA A 684 -20.88 13.28 21.63
CA ALA A 684 -20.34 14.51 21.03
C ALA A 684 -18.88 14.77 21.45
N ILE A 685 -18.56 14.51 22.73
CA ILE A 685 -17.22 14.70 23.28
C ILE A 685 -16.18 13.83 22.54
N ASP A 686 -16.54 12.61 22.18
CA ASP A 686 -15.66 11.67 21.45
C ASP A 686 -15.37 12.15 20.04
N ALA A 687 -16.41 12.64 19.34
CA ALA A 687 -16.27 13.21 18.01
C ALA A 687 -15.32 14.42 18.00
N VAL A 688 -15.37 15.27 19.04
CA VAL A 688 -14.42 16.39 19.19
C VAL A 688 -13.03 15.90 19.49
N ARG A 689 -12.86 14.92 20.37
CA ARG A 689 -11.54 14.35 20.69
C ARG A 689 -10.87 13.78 19.44
N TYR A 690 -11.65 13.13 18.57
CA TYR A 690 -11.17 12.67 17.27
C TYR A 690 -10.66 13.81 16.39
N VAL A 691 -11.44 14.89 16.24
CA VAL A 691 -11.04 16.03 15.43
C VAL A 691 -9.88 16.82 16.05
N HIS A 692 -9.85 16.97 17.38
CA HIS A 692 -8.78 17.61 18.15
C HIS A 692 -7.40 17.04 17.82
N GLY A 693 -7.31 15.71 17.72
CA GLY A 693 -6.09 15.00 17.32
C GLY A 693 -5.69 15.21 15.85
N ARG A 694 -6.62 15.62 14.98
CA ARG A 694 -6.41 15.78 13.53
C ARG A 694 -6.22 17.24 13.07
N MET A 695 -6.33 18.22 13.97
CA MET A 695 -6.16 19.66 13.67
C MET A 695 -4.72 20.08 13.28
N GLY A 696 -3.73 19.18 13.43
CA GLY A 696 -2.38 19.34 12.87
C GLY A 696 -1.57 20.53 13.39
N SER A 697 -0.82 21.20 12.51
CA SER A 697 0.12 22.30 12.86
C SER A 697 -0.55 23.64 13.22
N ARG A 698 -1.88 23.78 13.00
CA ARG A 698 -2.72 24.95 13.38
C ARG A 698 -2.08 26.32 13.07
N GLY A 699 -1.67 26.56 11.83
CA GLY A 699 -1.15 27.87 11.40
C GLY A 699 -2.20 28.99 11.31
N HIS A 700 -3.48 28.64 11.32
CA HIS A 700 -4.63 29.56 11.26
C HIS A 700 -5.74 29.03 12.17
N THR A 701 -6.67 29.90 12.59
CA THR A 701 -7.90 29.48 13.27
C THR A 701 -8.66 28.49 12.38
N GLN A 702 -9.09 27.39 12.98
CA GLN A 702 -9.90 26.37 12.31
C GLN A 702 -11.22 26.19 13.04
N PHE A 703 -12.31 25.96 12.33
CA PHE A 703 -13.60 25.68 12.97
C PHE A 703 -14.36 24.58 12.25
N GLY A 704 -15.39 24.07 12.91
CA GLY A 704 -16.34 23.14 12.33
C GLY A 704 -17.54 22.90 13.24
N VAL A 705 -18.37 21.95 12.83
CA VAL A 705 -19.67 21.67 13.45
C VAL A 705 -19.76 20.17 13.76
N ILE A 706 -20.38 19.84 14.88
CA ILE A 706 -20.79 18.49 15.24
C ILE A 706 -22.27 18.35 14.93
N LEU A 707 -22.63 17.26 14.28
CA LEU A 707 -23.99 16.90 13.95
C LEU A 707 -24.44 15.72 14.81
N LYS A 708 -25.71 15.72 15.24
CA LYS A 708 -26.37 14.64 15.95
C LYS A 708 -27.46 14.02 15.07
N SER A 709 -27.59 12.70 15.11
CA SER A 709 -28.68 11.97 14.46
C SER A 709 -30.01 12.24 15.15
N GLN A 710 -31.08 12.43 14.37
CA GLN A 710 -32.42 12.69 14.91
C GLN A 710 -33.04 11.46 15.58
N ASN A 711 -32.57 10.25 15.23
CA ASN A 711 -33.20 8.98 15.62
C ASN A 711 -32.34 8.16 16.60
N ALA A 712 -31.11 8.59 16.88
CA ALA A 712 -30.12 7.81 17.59
C ALA A 712 -29.08 8.69 18.31
N GLU A 713 -28.48 8.16 19.38
CA GLU A 713 -27.28 8.76 20.00
C GLU A 713 -26.05 8.50 19.13
N GLN A 714 -26.01 9.17 17.98
CA GLN A 714 -24.95 9.10 16.98
C GLN A 714 -24.49 10.50 16.60
N TYR A 715 -23.18 10.72 16.66
CA TYR A 715 -22.53 12.01 16.47
C TYR A 715 -21.45 11.92 15.40
N ILE A 716 -21.37 12.95 14.57
CA ILE A 716 -20.32 13.10 13.54
C ILE A 716 -19.80 14.53 13.56
N ALA A 717 -18.53 14.71 13.22
CA ALA A 717 -17.91 16.03 13.13
C ALA A 717 -17.49 16.32 11.69
N THR A 718 -17.63 17.56 11.25
CA THR A 718 -17.04 18.03 9.99
C THR A 718 -15.52 18.11 10.11
N GLU A 719 -14.78 17.98 9.02
CA GLU A 719 -13.34 18.29 9.02
C GLU A 719 -13.05 19.78 9.37
N PRO A 720 -11.90 20.08 10.02
CA PRO A 720 -11.54 21.45 10.38
C PRO A 720 -11.33 22.35 9.16
N LEU A 721 -12.12 23.42 9.07
CA LEU A 721 -12.01 24.39 7.98
C LEU A 721 -11.06 25.50 8.33
N ARG A 722 -10.12 25.79 7.42
CA ARG A 722 -9.13 26.86 7.57
C ARG A 722 -9.71 28.15 7.01
N THR A 723 -10.43 28.92 7.82
CA THR A 723 -10.89 30.25 7.40
C THR A 723 -11.00 31.19 8.59
N ARG A 724 -10.92 32.49 8.29
CA ARG A 724 -10.95 33.57 9.29
C ARG A 724 -12.36 33.83 9.83
N THR A 725 -13.41 33.41 9.12
CA THR A 725 -14.81 33.71 9.50
C THR A 725 -15.62 32.44 9.72
N ALA A 726 -16.10 32.27 10.96
CA ALA A 726 -16.90 31.12 11.41
C ALA A 726 -18.38 31.24 10.98
N LEU A 727 -18.66 31.12 9.69
CA LEU A 727 -20.03 31.15 9.15
C LEU A 727 -20.47 29.76 8.66
N LEU A 728 -21.73 29.40 8.87
CA LEU A 728 -22.30 28.14 8.36
C LEU A 728 -22.24 28.03 6.83
N SER A 729 -22.28 29.15 6.10
CA SER A 729 -22.10 29.18 4.64
C SER A 729 -20.72 28.74 4.18
N ASN A 730 -19.74 28.76 5.08
CA ASN A 730 -18.39 28.28 4.86
C ASN A 730 -18.22 26.80 5.27
N VAL A 731 -19.24 26.17 5.88
CA VAL A 731 -19.23 24.76 6.28
C VAL A 731 -20.13 23.94 5.37
N PHE A 732 -21.36 24.39 5.17
CA PHE A 732 -22.39 23.65 4.45
C PHE A 732 -22.81 24.39 3.17
N PRO A 733 -23.00 23.68 2.06
CA PRO A 733 -23.50 24.29 0.84
C PRO A 733 -24.96 24.74 1.04
N ARG A 734 -25.30 25.89 0.45
CA ARG A 734 -26.67 26.38 0.37
C ARG A 734 -27.19 26.20 -1.06
N PRO A 735 -28.18 25.31 -1.29
CA PRO A 735 -28.77 25.13 -2.61
C PRO A 735 -29.35 26.44 -3.16
N LEU A 736 -29.31 26.59 -4.49
CA LEU A 736 -29.80 27.78 -5.17
C LEU A 736 -31.32 27.91 -4.94
N GLY A 737 -31.78 29.03 -4.36
CA GLY A 737 -33.18 29.27 -4.03
C GLY A 737 -33.66 28.70 -2.69
N ALA A 738 -32.82 27.98 -1.94
CA ALA A 738 -33.17 27.47 -0.61
C ALA A 738 -32.81 28.49 0.50
N GLN A 739 -33.70 28.63 1.48
CA GLN A 739 -33.41 29.41 2.70
C GLN A 739 -32.52 28.64 3.69
N MET A 740 -32.56 27.30 3.66
CA MET A 740 -31.83 26.43 4.59
C MET A 740 -30.54 25.87 3.98
N TYR A 741 -29.57 25.55 4.85
CA TYR A 741 -28.36 24.83 4.48
C TYR A 741 -28.66 23.35 4.19
N SER A 742 -27.93 22.75 3.26
CA SER A 742 -28.01 21.30 3.03
C SER A 742 -27.16 20.58 4.08
N LEU A 743 -27.82 19.91 5.02
CA LEU A 743 -27.19 19.00 6.00
C LEU A 743 -27.26 17.55 5.50
N PRO A 744 -26.38 16.65 6.00
CA PRO A 744 -26.55 15.21 5.82
C PRO A 744 -27.95 14.75 6.26
N ALA A 745 -28.55 13.84 5.49
CA ALA A 745 -29.92 13.40 5.72
C ALA A 745 -30.08 12.76 7.12
N GLY A 746 -31.09 13.20 7.89
CA GLY A 746 -31.37 12.67 9.23
C GLY A 746 -30.49 13.24 10.36
N PHE A 747 -29.65 14.24 10.07
CA PHE A 747 -28.79 14.90 11.05
C PHE A 747 -29.23 16.36 11.30
N THR A 748 -29.00 16.84 12.53
CA THR A 748 -29.13 18.23 12.94
C THR A 748 -27.83 18.72 13.57
N CYS A 749 -27.60 20.04 13.56
CA CYS A 749 -26.43 20.61 14.21
C CYS A 749 -26.57 20.56 15.74
N ASP A 750 -25.57 20.01 16.43
CA ASP A 750 -25.58 19.84 17.88
C ASP A 750 -24.68 20.84 18.60
N SER A 751 -23.44 20.97 18.15
CA SER A 751 -22.36 21.71 18.81
C SER A 751 -21.37 22.27 17.79
N VAL A 752 -20.52 23.21 18.20
CA VAL A 752 -19.48 23.82 17.34
C VAL A 752 -18.11 23.68 17.98
N TYR A 753 -17.05 23.67 17.18
CA TYR A 753 -15.69 23.60 17.71
C TYR A 753 -14.75 24.58 17.01
N VAL A 754 -13.67 24.94 17.69
CA VAL A 754 -12.58 25.77 17.18
C VAL A 754 -11.22 25.23 17.59
N ALA A 755 -10.23 25.46 16.73
CA ALA A 755 -8.82 25.34 17.05
C ALA A 755 -8.18 26.71 17.01
N THR A 756 -7.56 27.09 18.12
CA THR A 756 -6.74 28.31 18.19
C THR A 756 -5.44 28.12 17.38
N PRO A 757 -4.95 29.18 16.69
CA PRO A 757 -3.71 29.09 15.95
C PRO A 757 -2.51 28.96 16.90
N LYS A 758 -1.47 28.20 16.51
CA LYS A 758 -0.24 28.06 17.30
C LYS A 758 0.52 29.37 17.49
N VAL A 759 0.37 30.30 16.54
CA VAL A 759 0.94 31.65 16.61
C VAL A 759 -0.23 32.64 16.52
N PRO A 760 -0.58 33.33 17.62
CA PRO A 760 -1.64 34.32 17.60
C PRO A 760 -1.31 35.49 16.65
N ALA A 761 -2.29 35.95 15.87
CA ALA A 761 -2.11 37.08 14.95
C ALA A 761 -2.02 38.44 15.68
N GLU A 762 -2.52 38.55 16.91
CA GLU A 762 -2.81 39.84 17.55
C GLU A 762 -1.93 40.20 18.76
N ARG A 763 -1.04 39.33 19.28
CA ARG A 763 0.07 39.70 20.20
C ARG A 763 1.05 38.56 20.49
N GLN A 764 2.28 38.91 20.88
CA GLN A 764 3.42 38.00 21.06
C GLN A 764 3.97 37.89 22.50
N THR A 765 3.26 38.29 23.57
CA THR A 765 3.91 38.46 24.91
C THR A 765 3.27 37.81 26.15
N ASP A 766 2.11 37.14 26.10
CA ASP A 766 1.57 36.39 27.26
C ASP A 766 1.16 34.97 26.86
N ASP A 767 1.77 33.96 27.48
CA ASP A 767 1.55 32.54 27.19
C ASP A 767 0.09 32.12 27.43
N VAL A 768 -0.58 32.66 28.46
CA VAL A 768 -1.98 32.31 28.77
C VAL A 768 -2.92 32.82 27.68
N PHE A 769 -2.61 33.97 27.08
CA PHE A 769 -3.47 34.59 26.07
C PHE A 769 -3.28 33.89 24.74
N GLY A 770 -2.03 33.49 24.45
CA GLY A 770 -1.72 32.69 23.27
C GLY A 770 -2.22 31.25 23.33
N ASP A 771 -2.59 30.74 24.51
CA ASP A 771 -3.16 29.39 24.67
C ASP A 771 -4.69 29.36 24.64
N PHE A 772 -5.33 30.45 25.06
CA PHE A 772 -6.79 30.57 25.08
C PHE A 772 -7.34 31.26 23.81
N ILE A 773 -8.66 31.28 23.65
CA ILE A 773 -9.32 31.86 22.48
C ILE A 773 -9.30 33.40 22.51
N ALA A 774 -9.05 34.03 21.36
CA ALA A 774 -9.14 35.48 21.23
C ALA A 774 -10.60 35.96 21.40
N PRO A 775 -10.85 37.15 21.98
CA PRO A 775 -12.20 37.70 22.12
C PRO A 775 -13.00 37.74 20.80
N ALA A 776 -12.37 38.15 19.70
CA ALA A 776 -12.96 38.19 18.37
C ALA A 776 -13.40 36.80 17.87
N ASP A 777 -12.53 35.80 18.04
CA ASP A 777 -12.83 34.42 17.64
C ASP A 777 -13.95 33.81 18.50
N LEU A 778 -13.98 34.14 19.81
CA LEU A 778 -15.05 33.71 20.71
C LEU A 778 -16.40 34.31 20.34
N VAL A 779 -16.43 35.60 19.97
CA VAL A 779 -17.64 36.27 19.49
C VAL A 779 -18.11 35.67 18.16
N ASN A 780 -17.19 35.44 17.21
CA ASN A 780 -17.50 34.77 15.95
C ASN A 780 -18.12 33.38 16.16
N LEU A 781 -17.59 32.59 17.10
CA LEU A 781 -18.16 31.27 17.45
C LEU A 781 -19.48 31.37 18.18
N ALA A 782 -19.68 32.39 19.01
CA ALA A 782 -20.96 32.61 19.68
C ALA A 782 -22.06 32.92 18.65
N VAL A 783 -21.74 33.70 17.61
CA VAL A 783 -22.64 33.97 16.48
C VAL A 783 -22.92 32.68 15.69
N LEU A 784 -21.90 31.87 15.42
CA LEU A 784 -22.06 30.55 14.78
C LEU A 784 -22.97 29.64 15.62
N SER A 785 -22.74 29.58 16.93
CA SER A 785 -23.53 28.81 17.89
C SER A 785 -24.99 29.27 17.93
N SER A 786 -25.24 30.58 17.87
CA SER A 786 -26.61 31.11 17.75
C SER A 786 -27.28 30.66 16.44
N SER A 787 -26.54 30.73 15.33
CA SER A 787 -27.06 30.27 14.03
C SER A 787 -27.40 28.77 14.03
N VAL A 788 -26.59 27.96 14.72
CA VAL A 788 -26.84 26.52 14.91
C VAL A 788 -28.07 26.26 15.78
N ARG A 789 -28.26 27.04 16.86
CA ARG A 789 -29.46 26.97 17.69
C ARG A 789 -30.71 27.27 16.87
N ASP A 790 -30.69 28.35 16.09
CA ASP A 790 -31.86 28.82 15.35
C ASP A 790 -32.26 27.85 14.21
N LEU A 791 -31.32 27.03 13.73
CA LEU A 791 -31.59 25.92 12.80
C LEU A 791 -32.16 24.66 13.47
N SER A 792 -32.04 24.55 14.79
CA SER A 792 -32.50 23.40 15.56
C SER A 792 -33.90 23.66 16.12
N ALA A 793 -34.91 23.11 15.45
CA ALA A 793 -36.31 23.34 15.81
C ALA A 793 -36.60 23.01 17.30
N GLY A 794 -37.10 24.01 18.04
CA GLY A 794 -37.49 23.86 19.45
C GLY A 794 -36.35 23.94 20.47
N ARG A 795 -35.11 24.19 20.05
CA ARG A 795 -33.97 24.30 20.97
C ARG A 795 -33.92 25.68 21.65
N LEU A 796 -34.02 25.70 22.98
CA LEU A 796 -33.97 26.92 23.78
C LEU A 796 -32.56 27.22 24.33
N ASP A 797 -31.71 26.20 24.49
CA ASP A 797 -30.36 26.34 25.02
C ASP A 797 -29.31 26.60 23.93
N TYR A 798 -28.23 27.31 24.28
CA TYR A 798 -27.13 27.50 23.34
C TYR A 798 -26.31 26.20 23.19
N PRO A 799 -25.95 25.83 21.95
CA PRO A 799 -25.00 24.74 21.67
C PRO A 799 -23.69 24.86 22.44
N THR A 800 -23.06 23.71 22.70
CA THR A 800 -21.74 23.66 23.34
C THR A 800 -20.67 24.10 22.33
N ILE A 801 -19.75 24.95 22.79
CA ILE A 801 -18.58 25.39 22.03
C ILE A 801 -17.36 24.64 22.56
N PHE A 802 -16.72 23.85 21.72
CA PHE A 802 -15.48 23.16 22.07
C PHE A 802 -14.26 23.96 21.61
N ILE A 803 -13.32 24.19 22.51
CA ILE A 803 -12.14 25.02 22.26
C ILE A 803 -10.91 24.15 22.39
N SER A 804 -10.19 23.99 21.28
CA SER A 804 -8.89 23.35 21.26
C SER A 804 -7.78 24.41 21.41
N THR A 805 -7.05 24.32 22.51
CA THR A 805 -5.99 25.27 22.92
C THR A 805 -4.65 24.95 22.25
N ARG A 806 -3.72 25.91 22.26
CA ARG A 806 -2.38 25.79 21.64
C ARG A 806 -1.54 24.67 22.25
N ASN A 807 -1.60 24.49 23.56
CA ASN A 807 -0.87 23.51 24.35
C ASN A 807 -1.59 22.15 24.44
N GLY A 808 -2.66 21.96 23.65
CA GLY A 808 -3.30 20.66 23.48
C GLY A 808 -4.42 20.33 24.47
N ALA A 809 -4.80 21.24 25.37
CA ALA A 809 -6.01 21.10 26.18
C ALA A 809 -7.27 21.26 25.31
N LEU A 810 -8.33 20.56 25.71
CA LEU A 810 -9.67 20.66 25.12
C LEU A 810 -10.63 21.19 26.19
N LEU A 811 -11.31 22.28 25.87
CA LEU A 811 -12.26 22.93 26.76
C LEU A 811 -13.67 22.86 26.17
N SER A 812 -14.70 22.81 27.02
CA SER A 812 -16.10 23.01 26.63
C SER A 812 -16.64 24.28 27.27
N TYR A 813 -17.31 25.10 26.46
CA TYR A 813 -17.96 26.32 26.90
C TYR A 813 -19.42 26.31 26.49
N LYS A 814 -20.33 26.51 27.44
CA LYS A 814 -21.77 26.68 27.19
C LYS A 814 -22.20 28.09 27.60
N ALA A 815 -22.63 28.89 26.62
CA ALA A 815 -23.09 30.25 26.87
C ALA A 815 -24.44 30.24 27.62
N VAL A 816 -24.55 31.03 28.69
CA VAL A 816 -25.83 31.24 29.39
C VAL A 816 -26.68 32.28 28.66
N ASN A 817 -26.04 33.32 28.12
CA ASN A 817 -26.68 34.38 27.34
C ASN A 817 -25.73 34.87 26.24
N LEU A 818 -26.21 35.02 25.00
CA LEU A 818 -25.39 35.53 23.91
C LEU A 818 -24.94 36.98 24.15
N ASN A 819 -25.81 37.81 24.74
CA ASN A 819 -25.50 39.22 25.00
C ASN A 819 -24.34 39.39 25.98
N THR A 820 -24.15 38.48 26.95
CA THR A 820 -23.01 38.55 27.87
C THR A 820 -21.69 38.22 27.18
N VAL A 821 -21.72 37.39 26.14
CA VAL A 821 -20.55 37.05 25.30
C VAL A 821 -20.29 38.13 24.25
N LEU A 822 -21.32 38.66 23.58
CA LEU A 822 -21.18 39.77 22.62
C LEU A 822 -20.68 41.05 23.29
N ASN A 823 -21.02 41.27 24.56
CA ASN A 823 -20.49 42.38 25.35
C ASN A 823 -18.99 42.28 25.68
N LEU A 824 -18.32 41.18 25.32
CA LEU A 824 -16.87 41.06 25.43
C LEU A 824 -16.13 41.85 24.33
N GLU A 825 -16.78 42.13 23.19
CA GLU A 825 -16.20 42.91 22.09
C GLU A 825 -16.96 44.21 21.75
N SER A 826 -18.13 44.45 22.34
CA SER A 826 -19.01 45.53 21.87
C SER A 826 -18.35 46.92 21.92
N GLY A 827 -18.00 47.45 20.74
CA GLY A 827 -17.67 48.87 20.51
C GLY A 827 -18.87 49.82 20.62
N PHE A 828 -20.04 49.31 21.05
CA PHE A 828 -21.31 50.06 21.17
C PHE A 828 -21.77 50.25 22.63
N GLY A 829 -20.93 49.93 23.62
CA GLY A 829 -21.13 50.30 25.04
C GLY A 829 -20.15 51.39 25.51
N PRO A 830 -20.30 51.93 26.73
CA PRO A 830 -19.38 52.95 27.28
C PRO A 830 -18.01 52.39 27.72
N HIS A 831 -17.64 51.19 27.27
CA HIS A 831 -16.47 50.45 27.74
C HIS A 831 -15.51 50.14 26.58
N GLU A 832 -14.21 50.23 26.86
CA GLU A 832 -13.12 49.89 25.94
C GLU A 832 -13.16 48.39 25.57
N PRO A 833 -12.97 47.99 24.30
CA PRO A 833 -12.99 46.59 23.89
C PRO A 833 -12.01 45.74 24.70
N ILE A 834 -12.37 44.49 25.04
CA ILE A 834 -11.50 43.63 25.89
C ILE A 834 -10.14 43.40 25.24
N LEU A 835 -10.08 43.26 23.91
CA LEU A 835 -8.81 43.16 23.19
C LEU A 835 -7.95 44.42 23.38
N ALA A 836 -8.55 45.62 23.39
CA ALA A 836 -7.86 46.87 23.68
C ALA A 836 -7.43 46.99 25.15
N MET A 837 -8.23 46.48 26.10
CA MET A 837 -7.86 46.40 27.52
C MET A 837 -6.71 45.41 27.80
N LEU A 838 -6.69 44.28 27.09
CA LEU A 838 -5.59 43.30 27.13
C LEU A 838 -4.34 43.88 26.47
N ASN A 839 -4.50 44.59 25.35
CA ASN A 839 -3.39 45.27 24.67
C ASN A 839 -2.81 46.44 25.47
N SER A 840 -3.62 47.13 26.27
CA SER A 840 -3.17 48.21 27.16
C SER A 840 -2.77 47.73 28.57
N ASN A 841 -2.76 46.42 28.84
CA ASN A 841 -2.50 45.80 30.15
C ASN A 841 -3.44 46.28 31.27
N LYS A 842 -4.60 46.85 30.94
CA LYS A 842 -5.67 47.22 31.90
C LYS A 842 -6.41 46.01 32.44
N LEU A 843 -6.38 44.89 31.72
CA LEU A 843 -6.93 43.59 32.13
C LEU A 843 -5.81 42.54 32.05
N ARG A 844 -5.65 41.71 33.08
CA ARG A 844 -4.71 40.57 33.01
C ARG A 844 -5.37 39.39 32.33
N THR A 845 -4.57 38.58 31.64
CA THR A 845 -5.09 37.44 30.88
C THR A 845 -5.85 36.39 31.71
N PRO A 846 -5.40 36.01 32.93
CA PRO A 846 -6.19 35.09 33.76
C PRO A 846 -7.55 35.68 34.17
N ASP A 847 -7.64 37.01 34.30
CA ASP A 847 -8.90 37.68 34.63
C ASP A 847 -9.87 37.68 33.43
N TYR A 848 -9.36 37.67 32.20
CA TYR A 848 -10.16 37.43 31.00
C TYR A 848 -10.76 36.01 30.99
N VAL A 849 -9.96 34.98 31.27
CA VAL A 849 -10.44 33.59 31.36
C VAL A 849 -11.54 33.46 32.42
N ARG A 850 -11.32 34.03 33.62
CA ARG A 850 -12.33 34.03 34.70
C ARG A 850 -13.59 34.80 34.30
N LYS A 851 -13.46 35.89 33.56
CA LYS A 851 -14.60 36.67 33.06
C LYS A 851 -15.43 35.84 32.07
N VAL A 852 -14.80 35.09 31.18
CA VAL A 852 -15.47 34.15 30.26
C VAL A 852 -16.11 32.99 31.04
N ALA A 853 -15.41 32.42 32.03
CA ALA A 853 -15.95 31.39 32.91
C ALA A 853 -17.13 31.89 33.76
N SER A 854 -17.21 33.19 34.07
CA SER A 854 -18.36 33.78 34.79
C SER A 854 -19.56 34.08 33.90
N SER A 855 -19.36 34.20 32.57
CA SER A 855 -20.42 34.51 31.61
C SER A 855 -21.13 33.27 31.05
N GLY A 856 -20.60 32.07 31.33
CA GLY A 856 -21.14 30.79 30.89
C GLY A 856 -20.60 29.63 31.74
N TYR A 857 -20.75 28.39 31.27
CA TYR A 857 -20.15 27.22 31.90
C TYR A 857 -18.91 26.79 31.12
N LEU A 858 -17.71 27.03 31.68
CA LEU A 858 -16.44 26.61 31.10
C LEU A 858 -15.89 25.40 31.85
N GLU A 859 -15.50 24.35 31.13
CA GLU A 859 -14.99 23.10 31.69
C GLU A 859 -13.78 22.61 30.89
N VAL A 860 -12.79 22.05 31.59
CA VAL A 860 -11.60 21.42 31.02
C VAL A 860 -11.89 19.93 30.82
N LEU A 861 -11.86 19.47 29.57
CA LEU A 861 -12.15 18.09 29.17
C LEU A 861 -10.88 17.26 28.98
N LEU A 862 -9.85 17.85 28.36
CA LEU A 862 -8.49 17.31 28.29
C LEU A 862 -7.54 18.32 28.90
N ALA A 863 -6.72 17.87 29.85
CA ALA A 863 -5.77 18.73 30.53
C ALA A 863 -4.56 19.06 29.63
N SER A 864 -3.84 20.11 29.99
CA SER A 864 -2.49 20.41 29.47
C SER A 864 -1.62 20.94 30.60
N SER A 865 -0.36 21.26 30.32
CA SER A 865 0.54 21.89 31.31
C SER A 865 -0.05 23.18 31.90
N MET A 866 -0.81 23.95 31.11
CA MET A 866 -1.47 25.18 31.56
C MET A 866 -2.83 24.92 32.18
N TRP A 867 -3.61 23.99 31.62
CA TRP A 867 -4.94 23.59 32.08
C TRP A 867 -4.82 22.27 32.85
N ALA A 868 -4.20 22.28 34.03
CA ALA A 868 -3.76 21.06 34.70
C ALA A 868 -4.90 20.21 35.27
N THR A 869 -5.99 20.82 35.75
CA THR A 869 -7.11 20.12 36.40
C THR A 869 -8.32 20.00 35.45
N PRO A 870 -8.77 18.78 35.09
CA PRO A 870 -10.04 18.55 34.42
C PRO A 870 -11.24 18.97 35.28
N GLY A 871 -12.34 19.40 34.66
CA GLY A 871 -13.56 19.83 35.34
C GLY A 871 -13.85 21.34 35.24
N PRO A 872 -14.79 21.87 36.03
CA PRO A 872 -15.30 23.23 35.87
C PRO A 872 -14.25 24.29 36.23
N VAL A 873 -14.10 25.29 35.37
CA VAL A 873 -13.23 26.44 35.60
C VAL A 873 -13.96 27.44 36.51
N THR A 874 -13.50 27.56 37.75
CA THR A 874 -14.12 28.45 38.75
C THR A 874 -13.43 29.82 38.80
N SER A 875 -13.98 30.75 39.59
CA SER A 875 -13.36 32.06 39.87
C SER A 875 -11.98 31.94 40.55
N GLY A 876 -11.68 30.78 41.15
CA GLY A 876 -10.39 30.48 41.79
C GLY A 876 -9.30 30.01 40.84
N TRP A 877 -9.61 29.73 39.57
CA TRP A 877 -8.68 29.10 38.62
C TRP A 877 -7.37 29.88 38.46
N ARG A 878 -6.25 29.14 38.39
CA ARG A 878 -4.90 29.68 38.13
C ARG A 878 -4.19 28.89 37.02
N PRO A 879 -3.47 29.55 36.10
CA PRO A 879 -2.70 28.85 35.07
C PRO A 879 -1.59 28.02 35.71
N PHE A 880 -1.33 26.83 35.17
CA PHE A 880 -0.32 25.85 35.65
C PHE A 880 -0.53 25.31 37.07
N ALA A 881 -1.61 25.68 37.76
CA ALA A 881 -1.90 25.20 39.10
C ALA A 881 -2.74 23.92 39.04
N MET A 882 -2.36 22.93 39.84
CA MET A 882 -3.26 21.82 40.18
C MET A 882 -4.21 22.31 41.27
N ASP A 883 -5.39 22.77 40.86
CA ASP A 883 -6.43 23.15 41.81
C ASP A 883 -7.03 21.89 42.45
N VAL A 884 -7.17 21.89 43.78
CA VAL A 884 -7.86 20.82 44.53
C VAL A 884 -9.36 20.97 44.29
N ASP A 885 -10.06 19.88 44.00
CA ASP A 885 -11.50 19.89 43.76
C ASP A 885 -12.26 20.27 45.06
N ILE A 886 -12.70 21.53 45.14
CA ILE A 886 -13.41 22.08 46.31
C ILE A 886 -14.90 21.65 46.29
N THR A 887 -15.41 21.09 45.19
CA THR A 887 -16.87 20.93 45.02
C THR A 887 -17.46 19.67 45.64
N GLY A 888 -16.65 18.67 46.02
CA GLY A 888 -17.09 17.48 46.74
C GLY A 888 -18.23 16.69 46.08
N ARG A 889 -18.56 16.97 44.80
CA ARG A 889 -19.55 16.25 44.02
C ARG A 889 -18.79 15.30 43.08
N PRO A 890 -18.87 13.99 43.27
CA PRO A 890 -18.42 13.06 42.24
C PRO A 890 -19.31 13.27 41.02
N ALA A 891 -18.80 13.97 40.00
CA ALA A 891 -19.43 14.00 38.70
C ALA A 891 -19.47 12.57 38.14
N ALA A 892 -20.53 12.21 37.41
CA ALA A 892 -20.59 10.92 36.75
C ALA A 892 -19.38 10.76 35.82
N THR A 893 -18.69 9.64 35.90
CA THR A 893 -17.53 9.37 35.03
C THR A 893 -18.04 9.09 33.62
N VAL A 894 -17.90 10.06 32.71
CA VAL A 894 -18.16 9.86 31.28
C VAL A 894 -16.94 9.17 30.68
N PRO A 895 -17.03 7.89 30.28
CA PRO A 895 -15.87 7.19 29.76
C PRO A 895 -15.49 7.72 28.38
N ALA A 896 -14.20 7.81 28.12
CA ALA A 896 -13.67 8.13 26.82
C ALA A 896 -13.89 6.94 25.86
N LEU A 897 -14.77 7.10 24.88
CA LEU A 897 -15.07 6.09 23.87
C LEU A 897 -14.45 6.42 22.51
N GLY A 898 -14.21 5.39 21.70
CA GLY A 898 -13.75 5.48 20.31
C GLY A 898 -14.91 5.54 19.30
N PRO A 899 -14.62 5.41 17.99
CA PRO A 899 -15.65 5.40 16.96
C PRO A 899 -16.45 4.09 16.96
N ALA A 900 -17.61 4.10 16.33
CA ALA A 900 -18.46 2.93 16.18
C ALA A 900 -17.96 1.98 15.08
N PHE A 901 -18.05 0.67 15.35
CA PHE A 901 -17.65 -0.42 14.45
C PHE A 901 -18.79 -1.41 14.22
N SER A 902 -18.71 -2.11 13.09
CA SER A 902 -19.66 -3.19 12.75
C SER A 902 -19.39 -4.50 13.48
N HIS A 903 -18.16 -4.71 13.96
CA HIS A 903 -17.75 -5.96 14.58
C HIS A 903 -16.88 -5.70 15.81
N ILE A 904 -17.01 -6.58 16.80
CA ILE A 904 -16.31 -6.48 18.08
C ILE A 904 -14.79 -6.59 17.94
N ASP A 905 -14.30 -7.48 17.06
CA ASP A 905 -12.86 -7.65 16.83
C ASP A 905 -12.22 -6.39 16.22
N ASP A 906 -12.94 -5.65 15.38
CA ASP A 906 -12.43 -4.41 14.77
C ASP A 906 -12.36 -3.28 15.81
N ALA A 907 -13.34 -3.22 16.72
CA ALA A 907 -13.33 -2.30 17.85
C ALA A 907 -12.15 -2.59 18.81
N ALA A 908 -11.89 -3.86 19.11
CA ALA A 908 -10.74 -4.25 19.93
C ALA A 908 -9.40 -3.97 19.22
N LEU A 909 -9.34 -4.21 17.90
CA LEU A 909 -8.16 -3.92 17.07
C LEU A 909 -7.84 -2.42 17.02
N TYR A 910 -8.86 -1.57 17.01
CA TYR A 910 -8.68 -0.12 17.13
C TYR A 910 -7.96 0.27 18.41
N SER A 911 -8.39 -0.24 19.56
CA SER A 911 -7.71 0.01 20.85
C SER A 911 -6.28 -0.54 20.86
N ASN A 912 -6.06 -1.74 20.30
CA ASN A 912 -4.73 -2.34 20.19
C ASN A 912 -3.73 -1.52 19.36
N ARG A 913 -4.21 -0.82 18.32
CA ARG A 913 -3.35 0.03 17.47
C ARG A 913 -3.01 1.37 18.11
N LYS A 914 -3.80 1.82 19.09
CA LYS A 914 -3.55 3.07 19.83
C LYS A 914 -2.60 2.91 21.01
N LEU A 915 -2.42 1.70 21.52
CA LEU A 915 -1.46 1.44 22.59
C LEU A 915 -0.03 1.67 22.13
N ARG A 916 0.74 2.36 22.97
CA ARG A 916 2.18 2.48 22.81
C ARG A 916 2.84 1.13 23.10
N ARG A 917 3.82 0.76 22.28
CA ARG A 917 4.54 -0.52 22.39
C ARG A 917 6.04 -0.26 22.69
N PRO A 918 6.67 -1.03 23.60
CA PRO A 918 6.03 -1.90 24.58
C PRO A 918 5.09 -1.11 25.52
N HIS A 919 4.14 -1.80 26.15
CA HIS A 919 3.07 -1.16 26.93
C HIS A 919 3.65 -0.43 28.13
N ALA A 920 3.33 0.86 28.23
CA ALA A 920 3.83 1.72 29.31
C ALA A 920 3.07 1.55 30.62
N HIS A 921 1.82 1.08 30.58
CA HIS A 921 0.92 0.92 31.73
C HIS A 921 0.07 -0.34 31.57
N HIS A 922 -0.40 -0.89 32.70
CA HIS A 922 -1.47 -1.89 32.67
C HIS A 922 -2.78 -1.21 32.28
N VAL A 923 -3.49 -1.79 31.32
CA VAL A 923 -4.75 -1.26 30.80
C VAL A 923 -5.81 -2.35 30.91
N VAL A 924 -6.94 -2.01 31.55
CA VAL A 924 -8.16 -2.82 31.55
C VAL A 924 -9.25 -1.97 30.90
N GLY A 925 -9.60 -2.28 29.66
CA GLY A 925 -10.63 -1.58 28.90
C GLY A 925 -11.89 -2.42 28.70
N ALA A 926 -12.96 -1.79 28.23
CA ALA A 926 -14.20 -2.46 27.84
C ALA A 926 -14.58 -2.17 26.39
N VAL A 927 -15.29 -3.11 25.75
CA VAL A 927 -15.99 -2.89 24.49
C VAL A 927 -17.50 -2.93 24.75
N PHE A 928 -18.22 -1.94 24.25
CA PHE A 928 -19.65 -1.78 24.43
C PHE A 928 -20.41 -2.19 23.16
N PHE A 929 -21.63 -2.71 23.34
CA PHE A 929 -22.52 -3.09 22.25
C PHE A 929 -23.90 -2.47 22.43
N SER A 930 -24.50 -2.02 21.33
CA SER A 930 -25.89 -1.61 21.27
C SER A 930 -26.71 -2.57 20.40
N SER A 931 -27.71 -3.22 20.99
CA SER A 931 -28.63 -4.11 20.27
C SER A 931 -29.55 -3.35 19.31
N ALA A 932 -29.95 -2.13 19.66
CA ALA A 932 -30.81 -1.29 18.83
C ALA A 932 -30.11 -0.82 17.55
N GLN A 933 -28.82 -0.51 17.64
CA GLN A 933 -28.04 0.02 16.52
C GLN A 933 -27.16 -1.04 15.83
N THR A 934 -26.95 -2.19 16.47
CA THR A 934 -26.00 -3.23 16.03
C THR A 934 -24.60 -2.67 15.78
N LEU A 935 -24.11 -1.91 16.77
CA LEU A 935 -22.80 -1.22 16.74
C LEU A 935 -21.98 -1.57 17.97
N TYR A 936 -20.67 -1.64 17.77
CA TYR A 936 -19.67 -1.85 18.82
C TYR A 936 -18.85 -0.58 19.00
N VAL A 937 -18.60 -0.19 20.25
CA VAL A 937 -17.81 1.01 20.57
C VAL A 937 -16.74 0.60 21.58
N PRO A 938 -15.44 0.78 21.26
CA PRO A 938 -14.37 0.50 22.19
C PRO A 938 -14.15 1.65 23.17
N GLN A 939 -13.71 1.36 24.40
CA GLN A 939 -13.12 2.36 25.28
C GLN A 939 -11.74 2.76 24.77
N GLU A 940 -11.42 4.05 24.82
CA GLU A 940 -10.09 4.55 24.52
C GLU A 940 -9.09 4.01 25.55
N PRO A 941 -7.99 3.36 25.11
CA PRO A 941 -7.09 2.66 26.02
C PRO A 941 -6.26 3.60 26.90
N GLU A 942 -6.05 4.84 26.46
CA GLU A 942 -5.36 5.88 27.21
C GLU A 942 -6.02 7.23 26.91
N THR A 943 -6.25 8.02 27.95
CA THR A 943 -6.76 9.39 27.80
C THR A 943 -5.92 10.32 28.65
N ASN A 944 -5.31 11.33 28.01
CA ASN A 944 -4.52 12.35 28.70
C ASN A 944 -3.38 11.78 29.57
N GLY A 945 -2.70 10.72 29.11
CA GLY A 945 -1.63 10.05 29.85
C GLY A 945 -2.11 8.98 30.86
N ALA A 946 -3.42 8.91 31.15
CA ALA A 946 -3.99 7.96 32.09
C ALA A 946 -4.50 6.69 31.36
N PRO A 947 -4.08 5.48 31.78
CA PRO A 947 -4.58 4.24 31.20
C PRO A 947 -6.05 4.02 31.54
N ALA A 948 -6.79 3.37 30.63
CA ALA A 948 -8.15 2.95 30.92
C ALA A 948 -8.18 1.94 32.07
N ASN A 949 -9.07 2.19 33.03
CA ASN A 949 -9.23 1.39 34.23
C ASN A 949 -10.71 0.99 34.42
N ALA A 950 -11.20 0.09 33.56
CA ALA A 950 -12.60 -0.32 33.49
C ALA A 950 -13.08 -1.06 34.74
N GLN A 951 -12.20 -1.75 35.47
CA GLN A 951 -12.51 -2.39 36.76
C GLN A 951 -13.03 -1.36 37.79
N ASP A 952 -12.52 -0.12 37.77
CA ASP A 952 -12.83 0.91 38.75
C ASP A 952 -13.77 1.99 38.23
N THR A 953 -14.02 2.01 36.91
CA THR A 953 -14.79 3.08 36.25
C THR A 953 -16.00 2.56 35.47
N ILE A 954 -15.99 1.30 35.01
CA ILE A 954 -17.05 0.75 34.15
C ILE A 954 -17.81 -0.38 34.84
N PHE A 955 -17.10 -1.39 35.35
CA PHE A 955 -17.69 -2.60 35.94
C PHE A 955 -18.16 -2.37 37.38
N LEU A 956 -18.98 -1.35 37.59
CA LEU A 956 -19.52 -0.96 38.88
C LEU A 956 -21.01 -1.33 38.96
N ASN A 957 -21.39 -2.04 40.02
CA ASN A 957 -22.80 -2.35 40.29
C ASN A 957 -23.33 -1.46 41.42
N PRO A 958 -24.42 -0.68 41.21
CA PRO A 958 -24.98 0.22 42.22
C PRO A 958 -25.35 -0.46 43.54
N LEU A 959 -25.83 -1.72 43.48
CA LEU A 959 -26.20 -2.48 44.67
C LEU A 959 -24.97 -2.91 45.45
N PHE A 960 -23.92 -3.32 44.75
CA PHE A 960 -22.65 -3.74 45.34
C PHE A 960 -21.86 -2.57 45.94
N GLU A 961 -21.87 -1.40 45.30
CA GLU A 961 -21.23 -0.18 45.83
C GLU A 961 -21.89 0.30 47.13
N ARG A 962 -23.22 0.15 47.24
CA ARG A 962 -23.98 0.51 48.46
C ARG A 962 -23.70 -0.45 49.61
N THR A 963 -23.59 -1.76 49.35
CA THR A 963 -23.31 -2.75 50.40
C THR A 963 -21.85 -2.76 50.86
N SER A 964 -20.91 -2.41 49.99
CA SER A 964 -19.48 -2.34 50.30
C SER A 964 -19.02 -1.00 50.90
N GLY A 965 -19.87 0.03 50.88
CA GLY A 965 -19.58 1.36 51.42
C GLY A 965 -18.61 2.21 50.60
N ARG A 966 -18.11 1.71 49.45
CA ARG A 966 -17.07 2.38 48.63
C ARG A 966 -17.59 3.50 47.73
N SER A 967 -18.91 3.62 47.54
CA SER A 967 -19.62 4.77 46.91
C SER A 967 -18.90 5.42 45.71
N ARG A 968 -18.37 4.63 44.78
CA ARG A 968 -17.73 5.16 43.56
C ARG A 968 -18.77 5.74 42.59
N PRO A 969 -18.46 6.82 41.83
CA PRO A 969 -19.36 7.36 40.84
C PRO A 969 -19.64 6.34 39.73
N LEU A 970 -20.90 6.14 39.40
CA LEU A 970 -21.31 5.23 38.33
C LEU A 970 -21.00 5.84 36.96
N PRO A 971 -20.63 5.02 35.95
CA PRO A 971 -20.38 5.50 34.60
C PRO A 971 -21.64 5.98 33.91
N ALA A 972 -21.55 7.12 33.23
CA ALA A 972 -22.60 7.62 32.34
C ALA A 972 -22.38 7.04 30.92
N LEU A 973 -22.95 5.86 30.67
CA LEU A 973 -22.89 5.21 29.35
C LEU A 973 -23.95 5.78 28.39
N PRO A 974 -23.68 5.82 27.07
CA PRO A 974 -24.67 6.18 26.08
C PRO A 974 -25.90 5.25 26.14
N SER A 975 -27.09 5.81 25.89
CA SER A 975 -28.35 5.06 25.95
C SER A 975 -28.32 3.81 25.06
N GLY A 976 -28.61 2.65 25.66
CA GLY A 976 -28.68 1.38 24.95
C GLY A 976 -27.34 0.72 24.67
N TYR A 977 -26.23 1.21 25.25
CA TYR A 977 -24.92 0.56 25.22
C TYR A 977 -24.63 -0.16 26.53
N GLY A 978 -24.17 -1.42 26.43
CA GLY A 978 -23.71 -2.22 27.57
C GLY A 978 -22.40 -2.94 27.25
N PRO A 979 -21.56 -3.26 28.26
CA PRO A 979 -20.29 -3.93 28.05
C PRO A 979 -20.51 -5.37 27.54
N VAL A 980 -19.73 -5.78 26.53
CA VAL A 980 -19.81 -7.12 25.90
C VAL A 980 -18.47 -7.87 25.92
N ALA A 981 -17.35 -7.16 26.03
CA ALA A 981 -16.02 -7.75 26.19
C ALA A 981 -15.10 -6.89 27.05
N VAL A 982 -14.08 -7.54 27.61
CA VAL A 982 -12.96 -6.90 28.31
C VAL A 982 -11.72 -6.93 27.44
N TYR A 983 -10.88 -5.91 27.58
CA TYR A 983 -9.63 -5.75 26.86
C TYR A 983 -8.49 -5.53 27.86
N TYR A 984 -7.38 -6.25 27.69
CA TYR A 984 -6.22 -6.21 28.57
C TYR A 984 -4.95 -5.84 27.82
N ALA A 985 -4.08 -5.07 28.48
CA ALA A 985 -2.69 -4.89 28.08
C ALA A 985 -1.81 -4.79 29.33
N HIS A 986 -0.66 -5.49 29.32
CA HIS A 986 0.24 -5.58 30.46
C HIS A 986 1.59 -4.98 30.15
N GLN A 987 2.18 -4.30 31.13
CA GLN A 987 3.58 -3.88 31.05
C GLN A 987 4.49 -5.10 30.87
N PRO A 988 5.60 -4.98 30.14
CA PRO A 988 6.61 -6.04 30.06
C PRO A 988 7.10 -6.42 31.46
N VAL A 989 7.17 -7.72 31.72
CA VAL A 989 7.64 -8.21 33.00
C VAL A 989 9.15 -7.96 33.14
N ARG A 990 9.59 -7.53 34.32
CA ARG A 990 11.02 -7.21 34.56
C ARG A 990 11.88 -8.48 34.44
N PRO A 991 13.01 -8.45 33.71
CA PRO A 991 13.88 -9.62 33.53
C PRO A 991 14.44 -10.22 34.83
N SER A 992 14.52 -9.43 35.90
CA SER A 992 14.97 -9.89 37.23
C SER A 992 13.98 -10.83 37.93
N VAL A 993 12.74 -10.89 37.44
CA VAL A 993 11.60 -11.60 38.06
C VAL A 993 11.26 -12.89 37.30
N VAL A 994 11.60 -12.98 36.00
CA VAL A 994 11.21 -14.09 35.12
C VAL A 994 12.38 -15.02 34.84
N ARG A 995 12.14 -16.35 34.78
CA ARG A 995 13.17 -17.32 34.34
C ARG A 995 13.60 -17.03 32.88
N PRO A 996 14.90 -17.19 32.55
CA PRO A 996 15.38 -17.07 31.17
C PRO A 996 14.59 -18.00 30.23
N GLY A 997 13.90 -17.43 29.23
CA GLY A 997 13.06 -18.15 28.26
C GLY A 997 11.54 -18.08 28.51
N GLN A 998 11.08 -17.64 29.70
CA GLN A 998 9.65 -17.42 29.99
C GLN A 998 9.16 -16.01 29.63
N SER A 999 10.04 -14.99 29.65
CA SER A 999 9.65 -13.59 29.43
C SER A 999 8.99 -13.35 28.08
N ASN A 1000 9.49 -14.00 27.02
CA ASN A 1000 9.04 -13.71 25.66
C ASN A 1000 7.58 -14.11 25.37
N TRP A 1001 7.05 -15.15 26.02
CA TRP A 1001 5.65 -15.55 25.78
C TRP A 1001 4.68 -14.94 26.80
N VAL A 1002 5.12 -14.72 28.04
CA VAL A 1002 4.30 -14.09 29.10
C VAL A 1002 3.92 -12.65 28.75
N ASP A 1003 4.82 -11.92 28.10
CA ASP A 1003 4.58 -10.53 27.65
C ASP A 1003 3.60 -10.44 26.46
N ASN A 1004 3.25 -11.59 25.85
CA ASN A 1004 2.48 -11.65 24.60
C ASN A 1004 1.28 -12.62 24.66
N ALA A 1005 0.87 -13.07 25.85
CA ALA A 1005 -0.26 -13.99 26.05
C ALA A 1005 -1.22 -13.49 27.14
N PHE A 1006 -2.39 -14.13 27.26
CA PHE A 1006 -3.31 -13.89 28.39
C PHE A 1006 -2.67 -14.30 29.72
N TRP A 1007 -2.90 -13.52 30.77
CA TRP A 1007 -2.57 -13.94 32.13
C TRP A 1007 -3.73 -14.73 32.73
N PRO A 1008 -3.49 -15.70 33.63
CA PRO A 1008 -4.57 -16.46 34.29
C PRO A 1008 -5.60 -15.55 34.98
N VAL A 1009 -5.13 -14.45 35.58
CA VAL A 1009 -5.98 -13.46 36.26
C VAL A 1009 -6.99 -12.81 35.32
N ASP A 1010 -6.63 -12.57 34.06
CA ASP A 1010 -7.50 -11.92 33.06
C ASP A 1010 -8.73 -12.77 32.78
N ILE A 1011 -8.50 -14.08 32.63
CA ILE A 1011 -9.55 -15.06 32.38
C ILE A 1011 -10.40 -15.24 33.63
N CYS A 1012 -9.79 -15.30 34.82
CA CYS A 1012 -10.52 -15.46 36.08
C CYS A 1012 -11.33 -14.22 36.48
N PHE A 1013 -10.83 -13.02 36.20
CA PHE A 1013 -11.60 -11.78 36.37
C PHE A 1013 -12.87 -11.82 35.53
N MET A 1014 -12.75 -12.15 34.24
CA MET A 1014 -13.89 -12.21 33.32
C MET A 1014 -14.88 -13.33 33.69
N THR A 1015 -14.39 -14.49 34.13
CA THR A 1015 -15.23 -15.69 34.36
C THR A 1015 -15.79 -15.83 35.76
N LYS A 1016 -15.12 -15.30 36.80
CA LYS A 1016 -15.50 -15.43 38.21
C LYS A 1016 -15.88 -14.09 38.87
N SER A 1017 -15.14 -13.03 38.62
CA SER A 1017 -15.37 -11.73 39.28
C SER A 1017 -16.54 -10.96 38.65
N LEU A 1018 -16.55 -10.81 37.31
CA LEU A 1018 -17.60 -10.06 36.62
C LEU A 1018 -19.01 -10.63 36.83
N PRO A 1019 -19.24 -11.96 36.81
CA PRO A 1019 -20.56 -12.51 37.10
C PRO A 1019 -21.08 -12.19 38.51
N ARG A 1020 -20.19 -12.02 39.51
CA ARG A 1020 -20.59 -11.57 40.87
C ARG A 1020 -21.06 -10.12 40.89
N LEU A 1021 -20.57 -9.31 39.95
CA LEU A 1021 -21.00 -7.93 39.73
C LEU A 1021 -22.19 -7.83 38.77
N GLU A 1022 -22.82 -8.97 38.43
CA GLU A 1022 -23.92 -9.12 37.46
C GLU A 1022 -23.54 -8.85 35.99
N PHE A 1023 -22.23 -8.84 35.67
CA PHE A 1023 -21.73 -8.76 34.29
C PHE A 1023 -21.38 -10.15 33.75
N SER A 1024 -22.17 -10.66 32.80
CA SER A 1024 -21.93 -11.96 32.16
C SER A 1024 -21.26 -11.80 30.79
N LEU A 1025 -19.94 -11.63 30.78
CA LEU A 1025 -19.16 -11.53 29.55
C LEU A 1025 -18.62 -12.90 29.11
N ASN A 1026 -18.49 -13.09 27.79
CA ASN A 1026 -17.99 -14.34 27.20
C ASN A 1026 -16.71 -14.14 26.38
N ILE A 1027 -16.30 -12.89 26.14
CA ILE A 1027 -15.19 -12.55 25.26
C ILE A 1027 -14.19 -11.67 26.02
N ALA A 1028 -12.91 -12.01 25.91
CA ALA A 1028 -11.80 -11.21 26.39
C ALA A 1028 -10.76 -11.02 25.29
N TYR A 1029 -10.07 -9.89 25.29
CA TYR A 1029 -8.96 -9.60 24.39
C TYR A 1029 -7.69 -9.29 25.17
N ALA A 1030 -6.54 -9.75 24.68
CA ALA A 1030 -5.22 -9.40 25.23
C ALA A 1030 -4.34 -8.84 24.11
N ALA A 1031 -3.76 -7.66 24.36
CA ALA A 1031 -2.78 -7.03 23.49
C ALA A 1031 -1.36 -7.38 23.93
N GLY A 1032 -0.63 -8.09 23.07
CA GLY A 1032 0.78 -8.41 23.32
C GLY A 1032 1.69 -7.19 23.21
N ASN A 1033 2.83 -7.23 23.89
CA ASN A 1033 3.86 -6.19 23.78
C ASN A 1033 4.55 -6.15 22.39
N ASP A 1034 4.52 -7.27 21.67
CA ASP A 1034 4.93 -7.39 20.26
C ASP A 1034 3.86 -6.90 19.26
N GLY A 1035 2.68 -6.52 19.77
CA GLY A 1035 1.57 -6.00 18.98
C GLY A 1035 0.50 -7.00 18.55
N SER A 1036 0.59 -8.26 18.99
CA SER A 1036 -0.47 -9.24 18.79
C SER A 1036 -1.79 -8.77 19.40
N LEU A 1037 -2.90 -9.30 18.86
CA LEU A 1037 -4.20 -9.22 19.53
C LEU A 1037 -4.77 -10.62 19.61
N LEU A 1038 -4.91 -11.13 20.82
CA LEU A 1038 -5.52 -12.41 21.11
C LEU A 1038 -6.96 -12.21 21.56
N LYS A 1039 -7.84 -13.13 21.16
CA LYS A 1039 -9.23 -13.20 21.58
C LYS A 1039 -9.48 -14.54 22.25
N TYR A 1040 -10.03 -14.50 23.45
CA TYR A 1040 -10.49 -15.67 24.18
C TYR A 1040 -12.02 -15.69 24.20
N VAL A 1041 -12.61 -16.82 23.80
CA VAL A 1041 -14.05 -17.08 23.87
C VAL A 1041 -14.31 -18.17 24.91
N ARG A 1042 -15.11 -17.83 25.92
CA ARG A 1042 -15.40 -18.69 27.06
C ARG A 1042 -16.18 -19.95 26.66
N ARG A 1043 -15.76 -21.12 27.17
CA ARG A 1043 -16.54 -22.37 27.15
C ARG A 1043 -16.77 -22.87 28.58
N ARG A 1044 -18.00 -22.72 29.08
CA ARG A 1044 -18.34 -23.12 30.46
C ARG A 1044 -18.08 -24.62 30.68
N GLY A 1045 -17.36 -24.96 31.75
CA GLY A 1045 -17.13 -26.36 32.16
C GLY A 1045 -16.03 -26.50 33.20
N LYS A 1046 -15.75 -27.75 33.61
CA LYS A 1046 -14.74 -28.07 34.63
C LYS A 1046 -13.34 -27.55 34.32
N ALA A 1047 -12.95 -27.54 33.04
CA ALA A 1047 -11.66 -27.02 32.61
C ALA A 1047 -11.48 -25.51 32.90
N GLU A 1048 -12.55 -24.72 32.89
CA GLU A 1048 -12.54 -23.31 33.29
C GLU A 1048 -12.33 -23.17 34.80
N ASP A 1049 -12.97 -24.03 35.61
CA ASP A 1049 -12.80 -24.05 37.06
C ASP A 1049 -11.38 -24.44 37.46
N ASP A 1050 -10.82 -25.45 36.79
CA ASP A 1050 -9.44 -25.91 37.01
C ASP A 1050 -8.40 -24.82 36.67
N LEU A 1051 -8.67 -23.97 35.67
CA LEU A 1051 -7.81 -22.83 35.34
C LEU A 1051 -7.76 -21.80 36.48
N CYS A 1052 -8.90 -21.54 37.13
CA CYS A 1052 -8.99 -20.54 38.20
C CYS A 1052 -8.65 -21.04 39.61
N GLN A 1053 -8.54 -22.34 39.84
CA GLN A 1053 -8.01 -22.90 41.10
C GLN A 1053 -6.54 -22.52 41.35
N LEU A 1054 -5.80 -22.15 40.30
CA LEU A 1054 -4.40 -21.74 40.39
C LEU A 1054 -4.21 -20.35 41.02
N VAL A 1055 -5.25 -19.52 41.04
CA VAL A 1055 -5.24 -18.19 41.65
C VAL A 1055 -5.90 -18.30 43.03
N LEU A 1056 -5.10 -18.48 44.08
CA LEU A 1056 -5.58 -18.59 45.48
C LEU A 1056 -5.94 -17.20 46.02
N GLY A 1057 -7.21 -16.82 46.00
CA GLY A 1057 -7.68 -15.59 46.62
C GLY A 1057 -9.17 -15.35 46.42
N TYR A 1058 -9.90 -15.06 47.50
CA TYR A 1058 -11.36 -14.88 47.47
C TYR A 1058 -11.79 -13.45 47.13
N ASP A 1059 -10.87 -12.48 47.16
CA ASP A 1059 -11.13 -11.06 46.98
C ASP A 1059 -10.26 -10.44 45.87
N TYR A 1060 -10.92 -9.79 44.92
CA TYR A 1060 -10.27 -9.24 43.71
C TYR A 1060 -9.19 -8.19 44.03
N TRP A 1061 -9.34 -7.48 45.15
CA TRP A 1061 -8.42 -6.45 45.62
C TRP A 1061 -7.10 -7.01 46.17
N GLU A 1062 -7.09 -8.27 46.63
CA GLU A 1062 -5.86 -8.97 47.02
C GLU A 1062 -5.19 -9.63 45.81
N ASN A 1063 -5.94 -9.94 44.75
CA ASN A 1063 -5.44 -10.67 43.58
C ASN A 1063 -4.52 -9.85 42.64
N GLN A 1064 -4.51 -8.51 42.73
CA GLN A 1064 -3.51 -7.68 42.03
C GLN A 1064 -2.08 -7.97 42.51
N TYR A 1065 -1.91 -8.52 43.71
CA TYR A 1065 -0.61 -8.96 44.25
C TYR A 1065 -0.22 -10.39 43.80
N LEU A 1066 -1.14 -11.16 43.19
CA LEU A 1066 -0.89 -12.54 42.73
C LEU A 1066 -0.31 -12.61 41.30
N ASP A 1067 -0.32 -11.50 40.55
CA ASP A 1067 0.31 -11.40 39.23
C ASP A 1067 1.80 -11.72 39.29
N GLN A 1068 2.45 -11.27 40.37
CA GLN A 1068 3.85 -11.55 40.63
C GLN A 1068 4.05 -13.01 41.02
N GLU A 1069 3.12 -13.62 41.76
CA GLU A 1069 3.28 -14.99 42.27
C GLU A 1069 3.21 -16.08 41.20
N TRP A 1070 2.35 -15.94 40.17
CA TRP A 1070 2.32 -16.89 39.03
C TRP A 1070 3.59 -16.79 38.17
N VAL A 1071 4.03 -15.55 37.90
CA VAL A 1071 5.29 -15.25 37.23
C VAL A 1071 6.49 -15.77 38.02
N ASP A 1072 6.50 -15.56 39.34
CA ASP A 1072 7.56 -15.95 40.28
C ASP A 1072 7.63 -17.47 40.47
N LYS A 1073 6.48 -18.16 40.54
CA LYS A 1073 6.40 -19.62 40.73
C LYS A 1073 6.77 -20.39 39.46
N GLY A 1074 6.53 -19.85 38.26
CA GLY A 1074 7.05 -20.37 36.98
C GLY A 1074 6.80 -21.88 36.75
N LEU A 1075 5.61 -22.37 37.11
CA LEU A 1075 5.33 -23.81 37.23
C LEU A 1075 5.12 -24.53 35.88
N GLU A 1076 4.86 -23.81 34.78
CA GLU A 1076 4.47 -24.40 33.50
C GLU A 1076 5.25 -23.83 32.30
N THR A 1077 5.36 -24.64 31.26
CA THR A 1077 5.82 -24.23 29.93
C THR A 1077 4.68 -23.59 29.14
N GLU A 1078 5.02 -22.75 28.18
CA GLU A 1078 4.05 -22.08 27.30
C GLU A 1078 3.06 -23.08 26.65
N SER A 1079 3.54 -24.20 26.13
CA SER A 1079 2.69 -25.22 25.51
C SER A 1079 1.70 -25.85 26.49
N GLN A 1080 2.09 -26.07 27.75
CA GLN A 1080 1.19 -26.59 28.78
C GLN A 1080 0.09 -25.58 29.12
N TYR A 1081 0.45 -24.30 29.25
CA TYR A 1081 -0.51 -23.25 29.56
C TYR A 1081 -1.50 -23.00 28.43
N ILE A 1082 -1.01 -22.87 27.18
CA ILE A 1082 -1.88 -22.71 26.01
C ILE A 1082 -2.81 -23.92 25.84
N ALA A 1083 -2.32 -25.15 26.06
CA ALA A 1083 -3.16 -26.35 26.01
C ALA A 1083 -4.28 -26.34 27.07
N LYS A 1084 -4.06 -25.75 28.24
CA LYS A 1084 -5.11 -25.56 29.25
C LYS A 1084 -6.11 -24.49 28.83
N LEU A 1085 -5.64 -23.35 28.32
CA LEU A 1085 -6.53 -22.31 27.77
C LEU A 1085 -7.44 -22.86 26.67
N LEU A 1086 -6.91 -23.67 25.76
CA LEU A 1086 -7.67 -24.34 24.69
C LEU A 1086 -8.66 -25.40 25.20
N LYS A 1087 -8.44 -25.96 26.39
CA LYS A 1087 -9.43 -26.85 27.06
C LYS A 1087 -10.54 -26.05 27.72
N ALA A 1088 -10.23 -24.88 28.27
CA ALA A 1088 -11.16 -23.99 28.97
C ALA A 1088 -12.00 -23.10 28.03
N GLY A 1089 -11.53 -22.86 26.81
CA GLY A 1089 -12.19 -22.01 25.83
C GLY A 1089 -11.55 -22.08 24.45
N GLU A 1090 -11.90 -21.12 23.59
CA GLU A 1090 -11.33 -20.99 22.26
C GLU A 1090 -10.41 -19.78 22.21
N LEU A 1091 -9.22 -19.94 21.64
CA LEU A 1091 -8.24 -18.88 21.47
C LEU A 1091 -8.09 -18.56 19.98
N VAL A 1092 -8.21 -17.29 19.63
CA VAL A 1092 -8.10 -16.80 18.25
C VAL A 1092 -7.10 -15.65 18.20
N VAL A 1093 -6.15 -15.73 17.28
CA VAL A 1093 -5.26 -14.60 16.95
C VAL A 1093 -6.01 -13.69 15.99
N VAL A 1094 -6.32 -12.47 16.42
CA VAL A 1094 -7.00 -11.43 15.62
C VAL A 1094 -5.99 -10.59 14.85
N ASN A 1095 -4.86 -10.23 15.49
CA ASN A 1095 -3.76 -9.52 14.86
C ASN A 1095 -2.46 -10.31 15.09
N PRO A 1096 -1.71 -10.68 14.03
CA PRO A 1096 -0.52 -11.49 14.18
C PRO A 1096 0.69 -10.65 14.63
N SER A 1097 1.71 -11.33 15.13
CA SER A 1097 3.00 -10.77 15.58
C SER A 1097 4.14 -11.79 15.36
N GLU A 1098 5.36 -11.48 15.80
CA GLU A 1098 6.48 -12.44 15.73
C GLU A 1098 6.22 -13.71 16.56
N ASN A 1099 5.62 -13.59 17.75
CA ASN A 1099 5.27 -14.74 18.57
C ASN A 1099 3.97 -15.42 18.11
N TRP A 1100 3.01 -14.64 17.59
CA TRP A 1100 1.74 -15.14 17.05
C TRP A 1100 1.68 -14.94 15.54
N SER A 1101 2.42 -15.76 14.81
CA SER A 1101 2.68 -15.56 13.38
C SER A 1101 1.46 -15.65 12.44
N ARG A 1102 0.31 -16.13 12.91
CA ARG A 1102 -0.86 -16.40 12.06
C ARG A 1102 -2.16 -15.93 12.69
N VAL A 1103 -3.01 -15.29 11.89
CA VAL A 1103 -4.41 -14.99 12.23
C VAL A 1103 -5.22 -16.28 12.15
N GLY A 1104 -6.13 -16.50 13.10
CA GLY A 1104 -6.98 -17.69 13.12
C GLY A 1104 -7.07 -18.37 14.48
N TRP A 1105 -7.79 -19.48 14.53
CA TRP A 1105 -7.91 -20.31 15.73
C TRP A 1105 -6.57 -20.97 16.07
N VAL A 1106 -6.19 -20.89 17.34
CA VAL A 1106 -4.99 -21.55 17.86
C VAL A 1106 -5.31 -23.02 18.10
N THR A 1107 -4.52 -23.91 17.50
CA THR A 1107 -4.62 -25.36 17.70
C THR A 1107 -3.54 -25.88 18.64
N ALA A 1108 -3.62 -27.16 19.03
CA ALA A 1108 -2.63 -27.77 19.94
C ALA A 1108 -1.20 -27.75 19.37
N ASP A 1109 -1.04 -27.74 18.04
CA ASP A 1109 0.24 -27.83 17.35
C ASP A 1109 0.73 -26.46 16.82
N TRP A 1110 0.21 -25.34 17.32
CA TRP A 1110 0.40 -24.00 16.77
C TRP A 1110 1.86 -23.54 16.56
N LYS A 1111 2.85 -24.16 17.23
CA LYS A 1111 4.29 -23.87 17.07
C LYS A 1111 5.05 -24.77 16.09
N THR A 1112 4.47 -25.85 15.60
CA THR A 1112 5.16 -26.82 14.73
C THR A 1112 5.41 -26.31 13.31
N THR A 1113 4.96 -25.10 12.99
CA THR A 1113 5.28 -24.40 11.75
C THR A 1113 6.19 -23.23 12.07
N GLU A 1114 7.40 -23.24 11.50
CA GLU A 1114 8.38 -22.16 11.68
C GLU A 1114 7.70 -20.79 11.46
N PRO A 1115 8.03 -19.76 12.26
CA PRO A 1115 7.59 -18.40 11.96
C PRO A 1115 8.03 -18.09 10.53
N ALA A 1116 7.17 -17.42 9.76
CA ALA A 1116 7.49 -16.98 8.42
C ALA A 1116 8.83 -16.26 8.47
N LYS A 1117 9.91 -16.94 8.04
CA LYS A 1117 11.26 -16.36 8.00
C LYS A 1117 11.10 -15.05 7.25
N VAL A 1118 11.48 -13.96 7.92
CA VAL A 1118 11.66 -12.65 7.29
C VAL A 1118 12.30 -12.94 5.95
N SER A 1119 11.57 -12.65 4.87
CA SER A 1119 12.08 -12.94 3.53
C SER A 1119 13.45 -12.27 3.48
N PRO A 1120 14.55 -13.01 3.25
CA PRO A 1120 15.86 -12.42 3.20
C PRO A 1120 15.75 -11.26 2.23
N VAL A 1121 15.97 -10.05 2.72
CA VAL A 1121 15.94 -8.88 1.87
C VAL A 1121 17.00 -9.15 0.82
N LEU A 1122 16.58 -9.40 -0.42
CA LEU A 1122 17.50 -9.58 -1.52
C LEU A 1122 18.45 -8.38 -1.46
N PRO A 1123 19.76 -8.56 -1.21
CA PRO A 1123 20.67 -7.46 -0.85
C PRO A 1123 20.83 -6.41 -1.97
N TRP A 1124 20.20 -6.67 -3.12
CA TRP A 1124 20.19 -5.86 -4.33
C TRP A 1124 18.79 -5.34 -4.70
N ALA A 1125 17.71 -5.73 -4.01
CA ALA A 1125 16.41 -5.10 -4.15
C ALA A 1125 16.52 -3.61 -3.77
N ARG A 1126 15.84 -2.72 -4.51
CA ARG A 1126 15.79 -1.31 -4.12
C ARG A 1126 15.23 -1.23 -2.71
N SER A 1127 16.05 -0.77 -1.76
CA SER A 1127 15.58 -0.47 -0.41
C SER A 1127 14.35 0.44 -0.53
N PRO A 1128 13.18 0.08 0.03
CA PRO A 1128 12.02 0.96 0.06
C PRO A 1128 12.26 2.22 0.91
N THR A 1129 13.40 2.31 1.59
CA THR A 1129 13.72 3.35 2.57
C THR A 1129 15.04 4.02 2.23
N ALA A 1130 14.96 5.08 1.43
CA ALA A 1130 15.93 6.17 1.46
C ALA A 1130 15.20 7.50 1.24
N GLY A 1131 14.27 7.80 2.14
CA GLY A 1131 13.91 9.16 2.51
C GLY A 1131 14.47 9.41 3.91
N ASN A 1132 15.42 10.35 3.99
CA ASN A 1132 16.07 10.89 5.19
C ASN A 1132 16.88 9.92 6.07
N LYS A 1133 18.21 9.97 5.88
CA LYS A 1133 19.16 9.91 6.99
C LYS A 1133 19.26 11.33 7.54
N ASP A 1134 18.41 11.65 8.50
CA ASP A 1134 18.56 12.70 9.51
C ASP A 1134 17.36 12.56 10.44
N GLU A 1135 17.50 11.68 11.42
CA GLU A 1135 16.83 11.69 12.74
C GLU A 1135 17.36 10.44 13.50
N LEU A 1136 18.49 10.67 14.19
CA LEU A 1136 18.90 9.93 15.38
C LEU A 1136 18.19 10.56 16.59
#